data_AF-A0A7S2LU42-F1
#
_entry.id   AF-A0A7S2LU42-F1
#
_cell.length_a   1.000
_cell.length_b   1.000
_cell.length_c   1.000
_cell.angle_alpha   90.00
_cell.angle_beta   90.00
_cell.angle_gamma   90.00
#
_symmetry.space_group_name_H-M   'P 1'
#
loop_
_entity.id
_entity.type
_entity.pdbx_description
1 polymer ?
#
loop_
_entity_poly.entity_id
_entity_poly.type
_entity_poly.pdbx_seq_one_letter_code
_entity_poly.pdbx_strand_id
1 'polypeptide(L)'
;MRSPRRSASGDSVSTSASRCGPALSPEEEELDEEMRALCLKIDADSNGSISELELIEAVRRYPEVAAFVLPGVDPATLMEDERAFDSIDETFERIAAGKQRIRYSDFATHFRRAAAERTSNGEELRELYRRIDADGSGGVSKLELLDAVQRCREVAALVLPDGDAKEVLNDEETFELVKNVFERVAGGKKRFDYADFEAYFRRVEASGAVPFRATSDRASKRVLIIGPGFGRQMNPRQGAMIDEAGFQTQWCWEGLPNPEQPSFDVRPFLPKIKAAIDEFDPDVVACASKGGAYMAGLWAHNLWRGPSLLINAHPSCAKLPEGVPVVVCQGSNDEVYPTPRAKLEEVIATGTPNMVFLYYTANSGKLPTGHLSRIGDQHNMQSILNHDCLPRLIDAALSPGGPELHVVRSWRDRLTEQRLAAEHSLGYSPDLLRKRWASPSHRGCDEHKLFEVPRSSEEFAHVAAVFKAQPREKPAYFLSPPETWERVRILKVERVENGALHDDCTVPYYRSLRRSIEDQGLEFEPGVHTSWAFHGADADAIDSIVSNPVAGFQPLTSGSRGASLWGSGTYFARDAKYVADGGFCGKPAADGTRRMLMCLLMTGMPCLGDPQHKGVLPFRNRPHRYNCSVDCLSSPEVYITQHSGASHASYLITFA
;
A
#
# COMPACT_ATOMS: atom_id res chain seq x y z
N MET A 1 -80.79 20.70 -24.67
CA MET A 1 -81.52 20.52 -25.95
C MET A 1 -80.57 19.87 -26.96
N ARG A 2 -80.82 18.58 -27.26
CA ARG A 2 -81.05 18.01 -28.61
C ARG A 2 -79.87 18.09 -29.59
N SER A 3 -79.24 16.93 -29.78
CA SER A 3 -78.54 16.51 -31.01
C SER A 3 -79.49 16.56 -32.23
N PRO A 4 -78.95 16.48 -33.47
CA PRO A 4 -78.79 15.16 -34.07
C PRO A 4 -77.52 14.94 -34.93
N ARG A 5 -77.24 13.64 -35.10
CA ARG A 5 -76.21 12.97 -35.89
C ARG A 5 -76.39 13.18 -37.40
N ARG A 6 -75.27 13.10 -38.15
CA ARG A 6 -75.16 12.27 -39.37
C ARG A 6 -73.70 11.84 -39.62
N SER A 7 -73.60 10.64 -40.14
CA SER A 7 -72.46 9.72 -40.22
C SER A 7 -71.87 9.59 -41.62
N ALA A 8 -70.61 9.10 -41.70
CA ALA A 8 -69.93 8.31 -42.75
C ALA A 8 -68.58 8.98 -43.10
N SER A 9 -67.41 8.46 -42.71
CA SER A 9 -66.70 7.21 -43.06
C SER A 9 -65.43 7.60 -43.82
N GLY A 10 -64.26 7.26 -43.28
CA GLY A 10 -62.98 7.48 -43.96
C GLY A 10 -61.82 7.57 -42.98
N ASP A 11 -61.15 6.44 -42.77
CA ASP A 11 -59.74 6.25 -42.49
C ASP A 11 -59.10 6.89 -41.24
N SER A 12 -58.55 5.99 -40.42
CA SER A 12 -57.68 6.25 -39.29
C SER A 12 -56.42 7.02 -39.68
N VAL A 13 -56.30 8.26 -39.21
CA VAL A 13 -55.00 8.92 -39.02
C VAL A 13 -54.88 9.35 -37.56
N SER A 14 -54.20 8.51 -36.79
CA SER A 14 -53.51 8.89 -35.56
C SER A 14 -52.06 9.19 -35.95
N THR A 15 -51.64 10.45 -35.86
CA THR A 15 -50.24 10.85 -35.60
C THR A 15 -50.31 12.10 -34.72
N SER A 16 -50.36 11.92 -33.40
CA SER A 16 -49.24 11.78 -32.46
C SER A 16 -48.52 13.10 -32.18
N ALA A 17 -48.64 13.50 -30.91
CA ALA A 17 -47.81 14.46 -30.23
C ALA A 17 -46.31 14.15 -30.36
N SER A 18 -45.50 15.20 -30.18
CA SER A 18 -44.25 15.26 -29.42
C SER A 18 -43.20 14.15 -29.60
N ARG A 19 -41.99 14.54 -29.99
CA ARG A 19 -40.73 13.90 -29.57
C ARG A 19 -39.73 15.03 -29.29
N CYS A 20 -39.46 15.38 -28.03
CA CYS A 20 -38.49 14.74 -27.14
C CYS A 20 -37.16 14.41 -27.84
N GLY A 21 -36.16 15.27 -27.66
CA GLY A 21 -34.78 14.77 -27.52
C GLY A 21 -34.67 13.99 -26.20
N PRO A 22 -33.73 13.05 -26.07
CA PRO A 22 -33.58 12.27 -24.85
C PRO A 22 -33.28 13.19 -23.67
N ALA A 23 -33.95 12.96 -22.54
CA ALA A 23 -33.55 13.55 -21.27
C ALA A 23 -32.21 12.91 -20.86
N LEU A 24 -31.19 13.73 -20.71
CA LEU A 24 -29.82 13.33 -20.40
C LEU A 24 -29.68 12.92 -18.93
N SER A 25 -28.69 12.07 -18.66
CA SER A 25 -28.35 11.67 -17.31
C SER A 25 -27.51 12.75 -16.59
N PRO A 26 -27.60 12.88 -15.25
CA PRO A 26 -26.81 13.85 -14.49
C PRO A 26 -25.28 13.72 -14.66
N GLU A 27 -24.80 12.53 -15.05
CA GLU A 27 -23.38 12.24 -15.32
C GLU A 27 -22.87 12.86 -16.62
N GLU A 28 -23.76 13.25 -17.54
CA GLU A 28 -23.41 13.84 -18.85
C GLU A 28 -23.33 15.37 -18.81
N GLU A 29 -23.68 16.02 -17.70
CA GLU A 29 -23.55 17.48 -17.52
C GLU A 29 -22.15 17.92 -17.05
N GLU A 30 -21.28 16.98 -16.62
CA GLU A 30 -19.89 17.24 -16.14
C GLU A 30 -18.77 17.03 -17.19
N LEU A 31 -19.11 16.84 -18.47
CA LEU A 31 -18.13 16.66 -19.55
C LEU A 31 -17.60 18.00 -20.09
N ASP A 32 -16.28 18.13 -20.17
CA ASP A 32 -15.59 19.23 -20.88
C ASP A 32 -16.17 19.39 -22.29
N GLU A 33 -16.46 20.63 -22.68
CA GLU A 33 -17.20 20.98 -23.90
C GLU A 33 -16.43 20.52 -25.15
N GLU A 34 -15.09 20.49 -25.10
CA GLU A 34 -14.23 19.98 -26.17
C GLU A 34 -14.29 18.44 -26.31
N MET A 35 -14.25 17.70 -25.19
CA MET A 35 -14.36 16.25 -25.18
C MET A 35 -15.75 15.79 -25.61
N ARG A 36 -16.79 16.54 -25.22
CA ARG A 36 -18.16 16.30 -25.63
C ARG A 36 -18.33 16.50 -27.13
N ALA A 37 -17.75 17.57 -27.69
CA ALA A 37 -17.78 17.82 -29.13
C ALA A 37 -17.07 16.70 -29.92
N LEU A 38 -16.01 16.12 -29.37
CA LEU A 38 -15.31 15.00 -29.99
C LEU A 38 -16.14 13.71 -29.95
N CYS A 39 -16.72 13.36 -28.80
CA CYS A 39 -17.60 12.19 -28.66
C CYS A 39 -18.83 12.26 -29.59
N LEU A 40 -19.46 13.44 -29.68
CA LEU A 40 -20.61 13.68 -30.58
C LEU A 40 -20.24 13.58 -32.06
N LYS A 41 -18.99 13.86 -32.43
CA LYS A 41 -18.50 13.67 -33.81
C LYS A 41 -18.29 12.19 -34.15
N ILE A 42 -17.99 11.37 -33.14
CA ILE A 42 -17.75 9.94 -33.30
C ILE A 42 -19.07 9.16 -33.30
N ASP A 43 -19.99 9.50 -32.40
CA ASP A 43 -21.32 8.88 -32.26
C ASP A 43 -22.29 9.31 -33.38
N ALA A 44 -22.17 8.63 -34.52
CA ALA A 44 -22.91 8.97 -35.74
C ALA A 44 -24.42 8.69 -35.63
N ASP A 45 -24.84 7.72 -34.81
CA ASP A 45 -26.25 7.41 -34.60
C ASP A 45 -26.89 8.19 -33.42
N SER A 46 -26.08 8.97 -32.68
CA SER A 46 -26.47 9.81 -31.55
C SER A 46 -27.18 9.05 -30.44
N ASN A 47 -26.80 7.79 -30.22
CA ASN A 47 -27.39 6.95 -29.17
C ASN A 47 -26.77 7.17 -27.78
N GLY A 48 -25.74 8.02 -27.67
CA GLY A 48 -25.04 8.34 -26.42
C GLY A 48 -23.87 7.39 -26.10
N SER A 49 -23.43 6.58 -27.06
CA SER A 49 -22.32 5.64 -26.88
C SER A 49 -21.62 5.29 -28.20
N ILE A 50 -20.29 5.24 -28.16
CA ILE A 50 -19.43 5.00 -29.32
C ILE A 50 -19.25 3.50 -29.53
N SER A 51 -19.63 2.99 -30.71
CA SER A 51 -19.24 1.66 -31.17
C SER A 51 -17.86 1.66 -31.85
N GLU A 52 -17.29 0.47 -32.01
CA GLU A 52 -16.00 0.27 -32.67
C GLU A 52 -16.04 0.76 -34.13
N LEU A 53 -17.13 0.46 -34.84
CA LEU A 53 -17.33 0.90 -36.22
C LEU A 53 -17.43 2.42 -36.33
N GLU A 54 -18.11 3.07 -35.38
CA GLU A 54 -18.23 4.53 -35.29
C GLU A 54 -16.87 5.18 -35.02
N LEU A 55 -16.06 4.58 -34.16
CA LEU A 55 -14.70 5.06 -33.89
C LEU A 55 -13.79 4.92 -35.12
N ILE A 56 -13.83 3.76 -35.80
CA ILE A 56 -13.08 3.51 -37.04
C ILE A 56 -13.49 4.50 -38.13
N GLU A 57 -14.80 4.72 -38.34
CA GLU A 57 -15.28 5.65 -39.36
C GLU A 57 -14.92 7.10 -39.03
N ALA A 58 -15.01 7.49 -37.76
CA ALA A 58 -14.66 8.84 -37.31
C ALA A 58 -13.17 9.13 -37.45
N VAL A 59 -12.29 8.17 -37.13
CA VAL A 59 -10.84 8.29 -37.35
C VAL A 59 -10.53 8.47 -38.84
N ARG A 60 -11.22 7.75 -39.73
CA ARG A 60 -11.02 7.90 -41.19
C ARG A 60 -11.49 9.25 -41.72
N ARG A 61 -12.55 9.79 -41.12
CA ARG A 61 -13.27 10.96 -41.66
C ARG A 61 -12.79 12.29 -41.08
N TYR A 62 -12.33 12.30 -39.84
CA TYR A 62 -11.99 13.50 -39.09
C TYR A 62 -10.52 13.45 -38.64
N PRO A 63 -9.62 14.21 -39.29
CA PRO A 63 -8.20 14.24 -38.93
C PRO A 63 -7.96 14.62 -37.45
N GLU A 64 -8.82 15.45 -36.87
CA GLU A 64 -8.77 15.81 -35.45
C GLU A 64 -9.13 14.64 -34.52
N VAL A 65 -10.03 13.74 -34.93
CA VAL A 65 -10.35 12.52 -34.17
C VAL A 65 -9.18 11.55 -34.25
N ALA A 66 -8.59 11.40 -35.43
CA ALA A 66 -7.45 10.52 -35.63
C ALA A 66 -6.21 10.98 -34.84
N ALA A 67 -5.88 12.27 -34.90
CA ALA A 67 -4.76 12.84 -34.14
C ALA A 67 -4.93 12.69 -32.62
N PHE A 68 -6.19 12.66 -32.16
CA PHE A 68 -6.53 12.56 -30.75
C PHE A 68 -6.56 11.11 -30.24
N VAL A 69 -7.20 10.20 -30.99
CA VAL A 69 -7.40 8.78 -30.61
C VAL A 69 -6.17 7.93 -30.94
N LEU A 70 -5.47 8.23 -32.04
CA LEU A 70 -4.30 7.51 -32.55
C LEU A 70 -3.16 8.46 -32.92
N PRO A 71 -2.55 9.13 -31.93
CA PRO A 71 -1.47 10.06 -32.21
C PRO A 71 -0.28 9.34 -32.88
N GLY A 72 0.05 9.74 -34.12
CA GLY A 72 1.20 9.21 -34.88
C GLY A 72 0.87 8.15 -35.94
N VAL A 73 -0.39 7.72 -36.05
CA VAL A 73 -0.85 6.81 -37.12
C VAL A 73 -1.42 7.64 -38.27
N ASP A 74 -1.03 7.34 -39.52
CA ASP A 74 -1.60 7.98 -40.71
C ASP A 74 -3.03 7.42 -40.95
N PRO A 75 -4.09 8.24 -40.88
CA PRO A 75 -5.46 7.77 -41.07
C PRO A 75 -5.71 7.24 -42.49
N ALA A 76 -4.86 7.60 -43.46
CA ALA A 76 -4.98 7.15 -44.84
C ALA A 76 -4.62 5.66 -45.02
N THR A 77 -3.80 5.07 -44.14
CA THR A 77 -3.36 3.67 -44.24
C THR A 77 -4.20 2.70 -43.40
N LEU A 78 -5.22 3.20 -42.67
CA LEU A 78 -5.98 2.46 -41.66
C LEU A 78 -6.63 1.14 -42.13
N MET A 79 -7.03 1.07 -43.41
CA MET A 79 -7.69 -0.11 -43.99
C MET A 79 -6.73 -0.97 -44.82
N GLU A 80 -5.49 -0.52 -45.00
CA GLU A 80 -4.46 -1.15 -45.83
C GLU A 80 -3.29 -1.67 -44.98
N ASP A 81 -3.13 -1.15 -43.77
CA ASP A 81 -2.15 -1.55 -42.77
C ASP A 81 -2.85 -2.25 -41.60
N GLU A 82 -2.64 -3.57 -41.49
CA GLU A 82 -3.11 -4.41 -40.40
C GLU A 82 -2.70 -3.85 -39.03
N ARG A 83 -1.54 -3.18 -38.93
CA ARG A 83 -1.04 -2.58 -37.69
C ARG A 83 -1.81 -1.32 -37.28
N ALA A 84 -2.20 -0.51 -38.26
CA ALA A 84 -3.01 0.69 -38.01
C ALA A 84 -4.43 0.29 -37.59
N PHE A 85 -4.94 -0.81 -38.13
CA PHE A 85 -6.22 -1.40 -37.76
C PHE A 85 -6.21 -1.96 -36.34
N ASP A 86 -5.21 -2.80 -36.00
CA ASP A 86 -5.03 -3.37 -34.65
C ASP A 86 -4.88 -2.27 -33.58
N SER A 87 -4.21 -1.16 -33.92
CA SER A 87 -4.03 -0.02 -32.99
C SER A 87 -5.36 0.66 -32.59
N ILE A 88 -6.35 0.68 -33.49
CA ILE A 88 -7.69 1.16 -33.17
C ILE A 88 -8.42 0.16 -32.31
N ASP A 89 -8.40 -1.11 -32.70
CA ASP A 89 -9.11 -2.18 -32.00
C ASP A 89 -8.64 -2.25 -30.54
N GLU A 90 -7.33 -2.25 -30.32
CA GLU A 90 -6.75 -2.22 -28.97
C GLU A 90 -7.14 -0.95 -28.18
N THR A 91 -7.22 0.21 -28.84
CA THR A 91 -7.63 1.45 -28.18
C THR A 91 -9.11 1.42 -27.83
N PHE A 92 -9.95 0.85 -28.68
CA PHE A 92 -11.36 0.65 -28.42
C PHE A 92 -11.57 -0.31 -27.24
N GLU A 93 -10.99 -1.50 -27.28
CA GLU A 93 -11.09 -2.51 -26.22
C GLU A 93 -10.60 -1.99 -24.87
N ARG A 94 -9.51 -1.21 -24.87
CA ARG A 94 -8.95 -0.60 -23.65
C ARG A 94 -9.93 0.38 -23.00
N ILE A 95 -10.63 1.18 -23.79
CA ILE A 95 -11.61 2.15 -23.28
C ILE A 95 -12.93 1.44 -22.93
N ALA A 96 -13.33 0.46 -23.75
CA ALA A 96 -14.57 -0.28 -23.58
C ALA A 96 -14.54 -1.24 -22.38
N ALA A 97 -13.36 -1.69 -21.97
CA ALA A 97 -13.13 -2.60 -20.85
C ALA A 97 -14.01 -3.86 -20.95
N GLY A 98 -14.06 -4.47 -22.14
CA GLY A 98 -14.86 -5.66 -22.45
C GLY A 98 -16.36 -5.41 -22.67
N LYS A 99 -16.82 -4.14 -22.76
CA LYS A 99 -18.17 -3.77 -23.20
C LYS A 99 -18.21 -3.64 -24.73
N GLN A 100 -19.39 -3.83 -25.34
CA GLN A 100 -19.55 -3.69 -26.79
C GLN A 100 -19.59 -2.22 -27.29
N ARG A 101 -19.75 -1.25 -26.39
CA ARG A 101 -19.83 0.19 -26.69
C ARG A 101 -19.20 1.01 -25.56
N ILE A 102 -18.60 2.13 -25.92
CA ILE A 102 -17.94 3.08 -25.01
C ILE A 102 -18.90 4.21 -24.64
N ARG A 103 -19.07 4.50 -23.34
CA ARG A 103 -19.78 5.71 -22.89
C ARG A 103 -18.88 6.93 -22.99
N TYR A 104 -19.47 8.11 -23.17
CA TYR A 104 -18.69 9.36 -23.25
C TYR A 104 -17.87 9.64 -21.99
N SER A 105 -18.39 9.27 -20.81
CA SER A 105 -17.67 9.38 -19.54
C SER A 105 -16.45 8.46 -19.48
N ASP A 106 -16.57 7.22 -19.97
CA ASP A 106 -15.46 6.25 -20.06
C ASP A 106 -14.38 6.76 -21.03
N PHE A 107 -14.80 7.28 -22.20
CA PHE A 107 -13.90 7.91 -23.19
C PHE A 107 -13.15 9.10 -22.59
N ALA A 108 -13.86 10.07 -22.00
CA ALA A 108 -13.23 11.26 -21.43
C ALA A 108 -12.33 10.95 -20.23
N THR A 109 -12.70 9.96 -19.40
CA THR A 109 -11.87 9.52 -18.26
C THR A 109 -10.55 8.92 -18.74
N HIS A 110 -10.60 8.08 -19.79
CA HIS A 110 -9.41 7.48 -20.37
C HIS A 110 -8.42 8.55 -20.86
N PHE A 111 -8.90 9.52 -21.64
CA PHE A 111 -8.02 10.55 -22.22
C PHE A 111 -7.58 11.63 -21.20
N ARG A 112 -8.40 11.95 -20.19
CA ARG A 112 -7.96 12.81 -19.07
C ARG A 112 -6.87 12.15 -18.23
N ARG A 113 -7.00 10.85 -17.97
CA ARG A 113 -5.96 10.07 -17.29
C ARG A 113 -4.68 10.02 -18.13
N ALA A 114 -4.80 9.73 -19.42
CA ALA A 114 -3.66 9.75 -20.35
C ALA A 114 -2.99 11.14 -20.45
N ALA A 115 -3.74 12.23 -20.31
CA ALA A 115 -3.21 13.60 -20.28
C ALA A 115 -2.51 13.95 -18.95
N ALA A 116 -3.08 13.54 -17.81
CA ALA A 116 -2.47 13.73 -16.49
C ALA A 116 -1.18 12.90 -16.30
N GLU A 117 -1.09 11.76 -17.00
CA GLU A 117 0.09 10.87 -17.01
C GLU A 117 1.22 11.36 -17.94
N ARG A 118 0.99 12.43 -18.75
CA ARG A 118 2.00 13.03 -19.66
C ARG A 118 2.90 14.08 -19.00
N THR A 119 2.58 14.58 -17.80
CA THR A 119 3.25 15.76 -17.20
C THR A 119 4.28 15.48 -16.09
N SER A 120 4.89 14.28 -16.04
CA SER A 120 5.98 13.97 -15.09
C SER A 120 7.00 13.03 -15.73
N ASN A 121 8.26 13.46 -15.90
CA ASN A 121 9.44 12.74 -16.43
C ASN A 121 9.28 11.94 -17.76
N GLY A 122 8.11 12.02 -18.42
CA GLY A 122 7.76 11.19 -19.58
C GLY A 122 8.40 11.62 -20.90
N GLU A 123 8.87 12.86 -21.05
CA GLU A 123 9.46 13.32 -22.32
C GLU A 123 10.83 12.68 -22.60
N GLU A 124 11.67 12.49 -21.57
CA GLU A 124 12.99 11.86 -21.71
C GLU A 124 12.89 10.36 -22.03
N LEU A 125 11.98 9.63 -21.37
CA LEU A 125 11.71 8.22 -21.65
C LEU A 125 11.06 8.01 -23.03
N ARG A 126 10.17 8.93 -23.48
CA ARG A 126 9.63 8.91 -24.85
C ARG A 126 10.69 9.17 -25.90
N GLU A 127 11.61 10.10 -25.65
CA GLU A 127 12.72 10.37 -26.55
C GLU A 127 13.66 9.16 -26.66
N LEU A 128 13.92 8.48 -25.54
CA LEU A 128 14.73 7.28 -25.54
C LEU A 128 14.04 6.11 -26.23
N TYR A 129 12.73 5.92 -26.00
CA TYR A 129 11.94 4.91 -26.71
C TYR A 129 11.97 5.12 -28.23
N ARG A 130 11.79 6.37 -28.70
CA ARG A 130 11.88 6.73 -30.12
C ARG A 130 13.25 6.43 -30.74
N ARG A 131 14.31 6.42 -29.95
CA ARG A 131 15.66 6.05 -30.42
C ARG A 131 15.86 4.54 -30.53
N ILE A 132 15.07 3.77 -29.78
CA ILE A 132 15.07 2.31 -29.84
C ILE A 132 14.18 1.82 -30.98
N ASP A 133 12.98 2.39 -31.12
CA ASP A 133 12.01 2.14 -32.20
C ASP A 133 12.46 2.80 -33.52
N ALA A 134 13.56 2.29 -34.08
CA ALA A 134 14.23 2.91 -35.22
C ALA A 134 13.42 2.83 -36.52
N ASP A 135 12.50 1.87 -36.64
CA ASP A 135 11.59 1.75 -37.78
C ASP A 135 10.29 2.59 -37.61
N GLY A 136 10.10 3.21 -36.44
CA GLY A 136 8.92 4.04 -36.13
C GLY A 136 7.62 3.27 -36.10
N SER A 137 7.67 1.95 -35.87
CA SER A 137 6.49 1.07 -35.89
C SER A 137 5.63 1.17 -34.63
N GLY A 138 6.08 1.89 -33.59
CA GLY A 138 5.40 1.99 -32.31
C GLY A 138 5.58 0.77 -31.41
N GLY A 139 6.44 -0.18 -31.80
CA GLY A 139 6.69 -1.42 -31.07
C GLY A 139 8.11 -1.93 -31.26
N VAL A 140 8.89 -1.93 -30.17
CA VAL A 140 10.31 -2.31 -30.17
C VAL A 140 10.47 -3.82 -30.22
N SER A 141 11.21 -4.31 -31.22
CA SER A 141 11.66 -5.70 -31.31
C SER A 141 12.98 -5.95 -30.59
N LYS A 142 13.29 -7.23 -30.37
CA LYS A 142 14.53 -7.64 -29.72
C LYS A 142 15.78 -7.19 -30.49
N LEU A 143 15.70 -7.20 -31.83
CA LEU A 143 16.77 -6.75 -32.70
C LEU A 143 16.98 -5.23 -32.58
N GLU A 144 15.89 -4.47 -32.52
CA GLU A 144 15.96 -3.01 -32.36
C GLU A 144 16.51 -2.60 -31.00
N LEU A 145 16.16 -3.31 -29.93
CA LEU A 145 16.77 -3.07 -28.62
C LEU A 145 18.28 -3.38 -28.64
N LEU A 146 18.68 -4.51 -29.24
CA LEU A 146 20.09 -4.88 -29.37
C LEU A 146 20.88 -3.85 -30.19
N ASP A 147 20.34 -3.45 -31.35
CA ASP A 147 20.95 -2.45 -32.21
C ASP A 147 21.02 -1.07 -31.53
N ALA A 148 19.98 -0.69 -30.79
CA ALA A 148 19.94 0.59 -30.07
C ALA A 148 20.94 0.63 -28.91
N VAL A 149 21.13 -0.48 -28.19
CA VAL A 149 22.18 -0.61 -27.16
C VAL A 149 23.58 -0.45 -27.76
N GLN A 150 23.82 -0.94 -28.97
CA GLN A 150 25.12 -0.74 -29.64
C GLN A 150 25.34 0.68 -30.16
N ARG A 151 24.27 1.30 -30.65
CA ARG A 151 24.34 2.58 -31.38
C ARG A 151 24.21 3.80 -30.48
N CYS A 152 23.54 3.66 -29.33
CA CYS A 152 23.19 4.76 -28.44
C CYS A 152 23.69 4.50 -27.02
N ARG A 153 24.66 5.31 -26.58
CA ARG A 153 25.25 5.23 -25.24
C ARG A 153 24.23 5.41 -24.12
N GLU A 154 23.19 6.20 -24.35
CA GLU A 154 22.13 6.47 -23.36
C GLU A 154 21.18 5.26 -23.22
N VAL A 155 20.86 4.57 -24.34
CA VAL A 155 20.11 3.31 -24.31
C VAL A 155 20.95 2.21 -23.65
N ALA A 156 22.25 2.17 -23.95
CA ALA A 156 23.18 1.24 -23.32
C ALA A 156 23.27 1.45 -21.81
N ALA A 157 23.40 2.68 -21.34
CA ALA A 157 23.45 2.99 -19.91
C ALA A 157 22.14 2.62 -19.18
N LEU A 158 21.00 2.66 -19.87
CA LEU A 158 19.71 2.28 -19.31
C LEU A 158 19.52 0.75 -19.24
N VAL A 159 19.97 0.02 -20.25
CA VAL A 159 19.78 -1.44 -20.38
C VAL A 159 20.93 -2.23 -19.74
N LEU A 160 22.14 -1.68 -19.74
CA LEU A 160 23.39 -2.24 -19.25
C LEU A 160 24.15 -1.22 -18.37
N PRO A 161 23.71 -0.99 -17.12
CA PRO A 161 24.32 0.03 -16.25
C PRO A 161 25.82 -0.17 -15.99
N ASP A 162 26.31 -1.41 -16.11
CA ASP A 162 27.69 -1.81 -15.78
C ASP A 162 28.41 -2.61 -16.90
N GLY A 163 27.86 -2.68 -18.13
CA GLY A 163 28.40 -3.46 -19.25
C GLY A 163 29.06 -2.63 -20.37
N ASP A 164 30.05 -3.18 -21.08
CA ASP A 164 30.67 -2.49 -22.23
C ASP A 164 29.83 -2.68 -23.51
N ALA A 165 29.12 -1.63 -23.92
CA ALA A 165 28.22 -1.63 -25.06
C ALA A 165 28.88 -1.98 -26.41
N LYS A 166 30.21 -1.98 -26.48
CA LYS A 166 30.96 -2.22 -27.72
C LYS A 166 31.06 -3.70 -28.11
N GLU A 167 30.71 -4.65 -27.24
CA GLU A 167 30.89 -6.09 -27.44
C GLU A 167 29.57 -6.91 -27.37
N VAL A 168 28.40 -6.27 -27.46
CA VAL A 168 27.06 -6.90 -27.23
C VAL A 168 26.74 -8.14 -28.10
N LEU A 169 27.34 -8.26 -29.29
CA LEU A 169 27.17 -9.43 -30.18
C LEU A 169 28.32 -10.45 -30.08
N ASN A 170 29.40 -10.12 -29.37
CA ASN A 170 30.60 -10.96 -29.21
C ASN A 170 30.76 -11.50 -27.78
N ASP A 171 30.03 -10.93 -26.81
CA ASP A 171 29.96 -11.38 -25.43
C ASP A 171 28.59 -12.01 -25.12
N GLU A 172 28.62 -13.31 -24.80
CA GLU A 172 27.43 -14.12 -24.50
C GLU A 172 26.72 -13.63 -23.22
N GLU A 173 27.45 -13.07 -22.26
CA GLU A 173 26.90 -12.55 -21.00
C GLU A 173 26.12 -11.25 -21.22
N THR A 174 26.69 -10.29 -21.97
CA THR A 174 26.02 -9.04 -22.36
C THR A 174 24.81 -9.29 -23.26
N PHE A 175 24.89 -10.26 -24.18
CA PHE A 175 23.75 -10.63 -25.04
C PHE A 175 22.56 -11.17 -24.23
N GLU A 176 22.82 -12.05 -23.26
CA GLU A 176 21.77 -12.58 -22.38
C GLU A 176 21.21 -11.51 -21.44
N LEU A 177 22.01 -10.52 -21.01
CA LEU A 177 21.51 -9.39 -20.22
C LEU A 177 20.50 -8.52 -20.99
N VAL A 178 20.82 -8.12 -22.22
CA VAL A 178 19.89 -7.34 -23.07
C VAL A 178 18.62 -8.13 -23.37
N LYS A 179 18.75 -9.43 -23.64
CA LYS A 179 17.61 -10.34 -23.84
C LYS A 179 16.71 -10.44 -22.60
N ASN A 180 17.31 -10.57 -21.41
CA ASN A 180 16.54 -10.63 -20.16
C ASN A 180 15.78 -9.32 -19.90
N VAL A 181 16.38 -8.16 -20.21
CA VAL A 181 15.68 -6.87 -20.12
C VAL A 181 14.53 -6.82 -21.13
N PHE A 182 14.76 -7.22 -22.38
CA PHE A 182 13.72 -7.32 -23.40
C PHE A 182 12.54 -8.17 -22.93
N GLU A 183 12.80 -9.38 -22.43
CA GLU A 183 11.77 -10.32 -21.99
C GLU A 183 10.97 -9.79 -20.80
N ARG A 184 11.62 -9.03 -19.90
CA ARG A 184 10.98 -8.41 -18.74
C ARG A 184 10.10 -7.22 -19.12
N VAL A 185 10.54 -6.40 -20.07
CA VAL A 185 9.73 -5.27 -20.59
C VAL A 185 8.56 -5.82 -21.40
N ALA A 186 8.82 -6.79 -22.28
CA ALA A 186 7.83 -7.33 -23.19
C ALA A 186 6.80 -8.26 -22.52
N GLY A 187 7.06 -8.77 -21.32
CA GLY A 187 6.11 -9.62 -20.60
C GLY A 187 5.70 -10.88 -21.38
N GLY A 188 6.61 -11.41 -22.23
CA GLY A 188 6.34 -12.55 -23.11
C GLY A 188 5.84 -12.19 -24.52
N LYS A 189 5.60 -10.90 -24.83
CA LYS A 189 5.31 -10.44 -26.19
C LYS A 189 6.54 -10.52 -27.10
N LYS A 190 6.33 -10.61 -28.43
CA LYS A 190 7.41 -10.58 -29.44
C LYS A 190 8.01 -9.18 -29.67
N ARG A 191 7.26 -8.14 -29.30
CA ARG A 191 7.62 -6.70 -29.34
C ARG A 191 6.97 -6.03 -28.12
N PHE A 192 7.52 -4.91 -27.66
CA PHE A 192 6.92 -4.14 -26.57
C PHE A 192 6.62 -2.70 -26.99
N ASP A 193 5.49 -2.17 -26.55
CA ASP A 193 5.06 -0.81 -26.86
C ASP A 193 5.62 0.21 -25.84
N TYR A 194 5.35 1.50 -26.04
CA TYR A 194 5.81 2.54 -25.11
C TYR A 194 5.19 2.38 -23.71
N ALA A 195 3.97 1.85 -23.59
CA ALA A 195 3.32 1.67 -22.29
C ALA A 195 3.99 0.54 -21.49
N ASP A 196 4.37 -0.56 -22.14
CA ASP A 196 5.17 -1.64 -21.56
C ASP A 196 6.54 -1.12 -21.07
N PHE A 197 7.21 -0.33 -21.92
CA PHE A 197 8.50 0.32 -21.62
C PHE A 197 8.38 1.28 -20.43
N GLU A 198 7.44 2.20 -20.49
CA GLU A 198 7.18 3.17 -19.42
C GLU A 198 6.76 2.49 -18.11
N ALA A 199 5.93 1.45 -18.16
CA ALA A 199 5.52 0.71 -16.97
C ALA A 199 6.68 -0.03 -16.31
N TYR A 200 7.59 -0.63 -17.10
CA TYR A 200 8.79 -1.29 -16.56
C TYR A 200 9.73 -0.27 -15.92
N PHE A 201 10.07 0.82 -16.61
CA PHE A 201 11.04 1.79 -16.11
C PHE A 201 10.47 2.67 -14.98
N ARG A 202 9.18 3.05 -15.03
CA ARG A 202 8.50 3.64 -13.87
C ARG A 202 8.41 2.68 -12.70
N ARG A 203 8.24 1.35 -12.91
CA ARG A 203 8.31 0.36 -11.81
C ARG A 203 9.71 0.22 -11.23
N VAL A 204 10.76 0.31 -12.04
CA VAL A 204 12.15 0.30 -11.56
C VAL A 204 12.43 1.56 -10.75
N GLU A 205 11.98 2.73 -11.21
CA GLU A 205 12.08 3.99 -10.45
C GLU A 205 11.19 4.01 -9.20
N ALA A 206 9.94 3.52 -9.30
CA ALA A 206 8.99 3.43 -8.18
C ALA A 206 9.35 2.33 -7.17
N SER A 207 10.11 1.29 -7.58
CA SER A 207 10.69 0.33 -6.64
C SER A 207 11.75 0.96 -5.71
N GLY A 208 12.22 2.17 -6.05
CA GLY A 208 12.90 3.09 -5.13
C GLY A 208 11.93 4.11 -4.52
N ALA A 209 11.19 4.86 -5.34
CA ALA A 209 10.40 6.02 -4.92
C ALA A 209 9.07 5.65 -4.24
N VAL A 210 9.13 5.32 -2.96
CA VAL A 210 7.92 5.24 -2.13
C VAL A 210 7.60 6.65 -1.60
N PRO A 211 6.37 7.16 -1.75
CA PRO A 211 6.00 8.46 -1.23
C PRO A 211 6.38 8.59 0.24
N PHE A 212 7.08 9.68 0.53
CA PHE A 212 7.69 9.93 1.82
C PHE A 212 6.67 10.03 2.97
N ARG A 213 5.40 10.35 2.66
CA ARG A 213 4.29 10.39 3.61
C ARG A 213 2.96 9.95 2.99
N ALA A 214 2.12 9.29 3.79
CA ALA A 214 0.70 9.19 3.52
C ALA A 214 0.02 10.52 3.90
N THR A 215 0.11 11.55 3.04
CA THR A 215 -0.55 12.83 3.32
C THR A 215 -2.05 12.72 3.05
N SER A 216 -2.85 12.78 4.11
CA SER A 216 -4.32 12.94 4.02
C SER A 216 -4.66 14.42 4.14
N ASP A 217 -5.42 14.96 3.19
CA ASP A 217 -5.99 16.30 3.30
C ASP A 217 -7.20 16.26 4.26
N ARG A 218 -6.92 16.29 5.56
CA ARG A 218 -7.96 16.18 6.60
C ARG A 218 -8.93 17.36 6.61
N ALA A 219 -8.49 18.54 6.17
CA ALA A 219 -9.30 19.77 6.16
C ALA A 219 -10.50 19.70 5.22
N SER A 220 -10.43 18.91 4.15
CA SER A 220 -11.56 18.66 3.24
C SER A 220 -12.47 17.52 3.68
N LYS A 221 -12.14 16.80 4.78
CA LYS A 221 -12.88 15.60 5.21
C LYS A 221 -13.83 15.88 6.36
N ARG A 222 -15.06 15.38 6.20
CA ARG A 222 -16.18 15.54 7.14
C ARG A 222 -16.39 14.26 7.95
N VAL A 223 -16.33 14.40 9.27
CA VAL A 223 -16.49 13.32 10.24
C VAL A 223 -17.78 13.55 11.04
N LEU A 224 -18.78 12.68 10.83
CA LEU A 224 -19.99 12.68 11.65
C LEU A 224 -19.81 11.73 12.82
N ILE A 225 -19.91 12.25 14.04
CA ILE A 225 -19.78 11.48 15.28
C ILE A 225 -21.16 11.21 15.87
N ILE A 226 -21.50 9.93 16.09
CA ILE A 226 -22.81 9.55 16.66
C ILE A 226 -22.66 9.09 18.11
N GLY A 227 -23.47 9.70 18.98
CA GLY A 227 -23.62 9.35 20.39
C GLY A 227 -22.66 10.10 21.33
N PRO A 228 -23.04 10.25 22.62
CA PRO A 228 -22.30 11.08 23.59
C PRO A 228 -21.02 10.42 24.12
N GLY A 229 -20.84 9.12 23.90
CA GLY A 229 -19.67 8.36 24.35
C GLY A 229 -18.36 8.80 23.66
N PHE A 230 -18.46 9.55 22.57
CA PHE A 230 -17.34 10.05 21.79
C PHE A 230 -17.10 11.55 22.10
N GLY A 231 -15.91 11.90 22.59
CA GLY A 231 -15.31 13.22 22.37
C GLY A 231 -15.86 14.47 23.07
N ARG A 232 -17.00 14.45 23.80
CA ARG A 232 -17.50 15.67 24.49
C ARG A 232 -17.90 15.55 25.96
N GLN A 233 -18.47 14.43 26.40
CA GLN A 233 -18.88 14.27 27.81
C GLN A 233 -17.97 13.33 28.59
N MET A 234 -17.76 12.12 28.07
CA MET A 234 -17.00 11.07 28.78
C MET A 234 -15.50 11.08 28.46
N ASN A 235 -15.13 11.42 27.22
CA ASN A 235 -13.72 11.43 26.79
C ASN A 235 -13.41 12.63 25.89
N PRO A 236 -13.33 13.86 26.44
CA PRO A 236 -13.14 15.09 25.65
C PRO A 236 -11.85 15.09 24.82
N ARG A 237 -10.84 14.30 25.23
CA ARG A 237 -9.55 14.19 24.54
C ARG A 237 -9.67 13.54 23.15
N GLN A 238 -10.59 12.60 22.97
CA GLN A 238 -10.81 11.97 21.66
C GLN A 238 -11.41 12.94 20.65
N GLY A 239 -12.36 13.78 21.09
CA GLY A 239 -12.97 14.81 20.24
C GLY A 239 -11.97 15.90 19.89
N ALA A 240 -11.29 16.43 20.92
CA ALA A 240 -10.25 17.44 20.73
C ALA A 240 -9.16 16.99 19.75
N MET A 241 -8.71 15.72 19.82
CA MET A 241 -7.70 15.20 18.89
C MET A 241 -8.18 15.19 17.42
N ILE A 242 -9.45 14.94 17.15
CA ILE A 242 -9.99 14.98 15.78
C ILE A 242 -10.08 16.43 15.29
N ASP A 243 -10.56 17.33 16.14
CA ASP A 243 -10.66 18.76 15.82
C ASP A 243 -9.28 19.37 15.57
N GLU A 244 -8.31 19.08 16.44
CA GLU A 244 -6.91 19.52 16.31
C GLU A 244 -6.21 18.91 15.09
N ALA A 245 -6.64 17.72 14.65
CA ALA A 245 -6.14 17.10 13.43
C ALA A 245 -6.66 17.77 12.14
N GLY A 246 -7.64 18.68 12.26
CA GLY A 246 -8.12 19.53 11.17
C GLY A 246 -9.33 19.01 10.41
N PHE A 247 -10.00 17.96 10.88
CA PHE A 247 -11.24 17.48 10.25
C PHE A 247 -12.40 18.45 10.45
N GLN A 248 -13.36 18.45 9.52
CA GLN A 248 -14.66 19.08 9.73
C GLN A 248 -15.54 18.12 10.53
N THR A 249 -15.94 18.50 11.74
CA THR A 249 -16.62 17.59 12.68
C THR A 249 -18.05 18.04 13.01
N GLN A 250 -18.99 17.09 12.98
CA GLN A 250 -20.35 17.29 13.47
C GLN A 250 -20.74 16.16 14.43
N TRP A 251 -21.53 16.47 15.45
CA TRP A 251 -21.97 15.49 16.44
C TRP A 251 -23.49 15.31 16.41
N CYS A 252 -23.92 14.06 16.28
CA CYS A 252 -25.32 13.65 16.38
C CYS A 252 -25.53 12.85 17.68
N TRP A 253 -25.99 13.52 18.73
CA TRP A 253 -26.22 12.88 20.04
C TRP A 253 -27.45 13.41 20.78
N GLU A 254 -27.83 14.67 20.55
CA GLU A 254 -28.98 15.26 21.22
C GLU A 254 -30.25 14.45 20.94
N GLY A 255 -31.00 14.10 21.98
CA GLY A 255 -32.22 13.32 21.86
C GLY A 255 -32.04 11.85 21.47
N LEU A 256 -30.81 11.33 21.37
CA LEU A 256 -30.56 9.90 21.26
C LEU A 256 -30.52 9.29 22.68
N PRO A 257 -31.42 8.34 23.02
CA PRO A 257 -31.42 7.72 24.35
C PRO A 257 -30.23 6.77 24.56
N ASN A 258 -30.07 6.24 25.78
CA ASN A 258 -29.09 5.20 26.05
C ASN A 258 -29.56 3.87 25.43
N PRO A 259 -28.81 3.26 24.48
CA PRO A 259 -29.21 2.02 23.81
C PRO A 259 -29.13 0.78 24.71
N GLU A 260 -28.57 0.89 25.90
CA GLU A 260 -28.48 -0.19 26.89
C GLU A 260 -29.73 -0.30 27.78
N GLN A 261 -30.75 0.53 27.53
CA GLN A 261 -32.02 0.41 28.24
C GLN A 261 -32.72 -0.92 27.88
N PRO A 262 -33.43 -1.55 28.82
CA PRO A 262 -34.20 -2.77 28.52
C PRO A 262 -35.15 -2.56 27.35
N SER A 263 -35.18 -3.50 26.41
CA SER A 263 -36.03 -3.46 25.22
C SER A 263 -35.81 -2.24 24.31
N PHE A 264 -34.60 -1.67 24.32
CA PHE A 264 -34.26 -0.56 23.44
C PHE A 264 -34.47 -0.92 21.96
N ASP A 265 -35.24 -0.09 21.27
CA ASP A 265 -35.44 -0.16 19.82
C ASP A 265 -34.77 1.05 19.15
N VAL A 266 -33.81 0.78 18.27
CA VAL A 266 -33.05 1.81 17.56
C VAL A 266 -33.87 2.48 16.45
N ARG A 267 -34.87 1.79 15.89
CA ARG A 267 -35.60 2.19 14.67
C ARG A 267 -36.22 3.59 14.74
N PRO A 268 -36.85 4.02 15.85
CA PRO A 268 -37.45 5.36 15.94
C PRO A 268 -36.44 6.51 15.82
N PHE A 269 -35.16 6.24 16.09
CA PHE A 269 -34.11 7.27 16.12
C PHE A 269 -33.29 7.32 14.82
N LEU A 270 -33.34 6.27 13.99
CA LEU A 270 -32.63 6.21 12.72
C LEU A 270 -32.99 7.36 11.74
N PRO A 271 -34.26 7.79 11.59
CA PRO A 271 -34.60 8.91 10.71
C PRO A 271 -33.90 10.21 11.09
N LYS A 272 -33.74 10.47 12.39
CA LYS A 272 -33.02 11.65 12.88
C LYS A 272 -31.54 11.62 12.50
N ILE A 273 -30.91 10.46 12.69
CA ILE A 273 -29.50 10.28 12.35
C ILE A 273 -29.30 10.36 10.83
N LYS A 274 -30.21 9.76 10.06
CA LYS A 274 -30.21 9.86 8.59
C LYS A 274 -30.35 11.31 8.12
N ALA A 275 -31.23 12.11 8.74
CA ALA A 275 -31.33 13.53 8.41
C ALA A 275 -30.01 14.28 8.69
N ALA A 276 -29.32 13.99 9.80
CA ALA A 276 -28.02 14.57 10.07
C ALA A 276 -26.94 14.12 9.08
N ILE A 277 -26.98 12.86 8.62
CA ILE A 277 -26.11 12.35 7.54
C ILE A 277 -26.40 13.11 6.25
N ASP A 278 -27.66 13.31 5.89
CA ASP A 278 -28.03 13.98 4.63
C ASP A 278 -27.70 15.48 4.63
N GLU A 279 -27.85 16.12 5.78
CA GLU A 279 -27.55 17.55 5.95
C GLU A 279 -26.05 17.83 5.96
N PHE A 280 -25.27 17.00 6.67
CA PHE A 280 -23.83 17.19 6.81
C PHE A 280 -23.01 16.53 5.68
N ASP A 281 -23.57 15.47 5.07
CA ASP A 281 -22.98 14.66 4.02
C ASP A 281 -21.56 14.15 4.37
N PRO A 282 -21.39 13.40 5.49
CA PRO A 282 -20.05 13.04 5.98
C PRO A 282 -19.28 12.12 5.02
N ASP A 283 -17.96 12.26 4.99
CA ASP A 283 -17.06 11.28 4.35
C ASP A 283 -16.92 10.01 5.20
N VAL A 284 -17.08 10.13 6.53
CA VAL A 284 -16.94 9.03 7.48
C VAL A 284 -17.87 9.23 8.67
N VAL A 285 -18.47 8.13 9.13
CA VAL A 285 -19.27 8.12 10.35
C VAL A 285 -18.51 7.37 11.46
N ALA A 286 -18.30 8.04 12.58
CA ALA A 286 -17.59 7.50 13.73
C ALA A 286 -18.52 7.31 14.94
N CYS A 287 -18.40 6.18 15.62
CA CYS A 287 -19.13 5.88 16.84
C CYS A 287 -18.19 5.37 17.92
N ALA A 288 -18.48 5.70 19.18
CA ALA A 288 -17.83 5.07 20.33
C ALA A 288 -18.87 4.46 21.25
N SER A 289 -18.53 3.27 21.79
CA SER A 289 -19.29 2.59 22.82
C SER A 289 -20.77 2.42 22.39
N LYS A 290 -21.69 2.94 23.19
CA LYS A 290 -23.14 3.04 22.96
C LYS A 290 -23.51 3.53 21.55
N GLY A 291 -22.74 4.45 20.96
CA GLY A 291 -22.96 4.92 19.60
C GLY A 291 -22.98 3.79 18.56
N GLY A 292 -22.28 2.69 18.81
CA GLY A 292 -22.23 1.52 17.94
C GLY A 292 -23.58 0.83 17.74
N ALA A 293 -24.52 0.95 18.68
CA ALA A 293 -25.87 0.42 18.51
C ALA A 293 -26.63 1.12 17.38
N TYR A 294 -26.45 2.44 17.28
CA TYR A 294 -27.03 3.25 16.22
C TYR A 294 -26.39 2.94 14.86
N MET A 295 -25.06 2.78 14.82
CA MET A 295 -24.36 2.37 13.60
C MET A 295 -24.87 1.02 13.07
N ALA A 296 -24.99 0.02 13.96
CA ALA A 296 -25.54 -1.28 13.60
C ALA A 296 -26.95 -1.17 13.00
N GLY A 297 -27.80 -0.29 13.55
CA GLY A 297 -29.11 0.02 13.01
C GLY A 297 -29.05 0.68 11.62
N LEU A 298 -28.16 1.65 11.41
CA LEU A 298 -27.97 2.30 10.11
C LEU A 298 -27.58 1.29 9.02
N TRP A 299 -26.63 0.40 9.31
CA TRP A 299 -26.21 -0.65 8.37
C TRP A 299 -27.32 -1.66 8.08
N ALA A 300 -28.02 -2.13 9.12
CA ALA A 300 -29.11 -3.09 8.97
C ALA A 300 -30.27 -2.56 8.11
N HIS A 301 -30.48 -1.24 8.12
CA HIS A 301 -31.52 -0.57 7.35
C HIS A 301 -31.01 0.12 6.07
N ASN A 302 -29.76 -0.10 5.67
CA ASN A 302 -29.16 0.49 4.46
C ASN A 302 -29.20 2.03 4.44
N LEU A 303 -29.14 2.66 5.61
CA LEU A 303 -29.18 4.12 5.77
C LEU A 303 -27.80 4.78 5.73
N TRP A 304 -26.74 3.98 5.85
CA TRP A 304 -25.35 4.39 5.69
C TRP A 304 -24.55 3.25 5.04
N ARG A 305 -23.74 3.58 4.03
CA ARG A 305 -22.85 2.64 3.31
C ARG A 305 -21.44 3.21 3.10
N GLY A 306 -21.12 4.35 3.70
CA GLY A 306 -19.79 4.95 3.60
C GLY A 306 -18.82 4.46 4.68
N PRO A 307 -17.57 4.94 4.65
CA PRO A 307 -16.54 4.65 5.63
C PRO A 307 -16.99 4.77 7.09
N SER A 308 -16.49 3.91 7.96
CA SER A 308 -16.90 3.89 9.36
C SER A 308 -15.78 3.56 10.33
N LEU A 309 -15.82 4.22 11.49
CA LEU A 309 -14.96 3.96 12.63
C LEU A 309 -15.81 3.59 13.85
N LEU A 310 -15.52 2.44 14.45
CA LEU A 310 -16.12 2.00 15.71
C LEU A 310 -15.05 1.92 16.79
N ILE A 311 -15.22 2.64 17.89
CA ILE A 311 -14.40 2.52 19.09
C ILE A 311 -15.21 1.78 20.15
N ASN A 312 -14.72 0.64 20.60
CA ASN A 312 -15.44 -0.32 21.44
C ASN A 312 -16.76 -0.76 20.79
N ALA A 313 -16.67 -1.72 19.88
CA ALA A 313 -17.83 -2.19 19.14
C ALA A 313 -18.95 -2.63 20.11
N HIS A 314 -20.11 -1.99 20.00
CA HIS A 314 -21.27 -2.34 20.82
C HIS A 314 -21.67 -3.80 20.58
N PRO A 315 -22.13 -4.57 21.58
CA PRO A 315 -22.50 -5.98 21.43
C PRO A 315 -23.57 -6.29 20.35
N SER A 316 -24.35 -5.30 19.94
CA SER A 316 -25.30 -5.44 18.83
C SER A 316 -24.63 -5.50 17.45
N CYS A 317 -23.35 -5.14 17.34
CA CYS A 317 -22.57 -5.21 16.12
C CYS A 317 -22.11 -6.66 15.85
N ALA A 318 -23.03 -7.48 15.34
CA ALA A 318 -22.77 -8.89 15.04
C ALA A 318 -22.16 -9.12 13.65
N LYS A 319 -22.34 -8.17 12.72
CA LYS A 319 -21.87 -8.25 11.33
C LYS A 319 -21.48 -6.88 10.81
N LEU A 320 -20.49 -6.85 9.92
CA LEU A 320 -20.08 -5.66 9.18
C LEU A 320 -20.77 -5.61 7.81
N PRO A 321 -21.07 -4.40 7.30
CA PRO A 321 -21.65 -4.25 5.95
C PRO A 321 -20.66 -4.66 4.85
N GLU A 322 -21.18 -5.29 3.81
CA GLU A 322 -20.41 -5.62 2.60
C GLU A 322 -20.10 -4.37 1.77
N GLY A 323 -18.90 -4.30 1.20
CA GLY A 323 -18.44 -3.22 0.32
C GLY A 323 -18.13 -1.90 1.04
N VAL A 324 -18.02 -1.92 2.37
CA VAL A 324 -17.86 -0.71 3.17
C VAL A 324 -16.54 -0.74 3.95
N PRO A 325 -15.75 0.35 3.92
CA PRO A 325 -14.57 0.45 4.77
C PRO A 325 -14.94 0.57 6.25
N VAL A 326 -14.47 -0.36 7.09
CA VAL A 326 -14.77 -0.33 8.54
C VAL A 326 -13.52 -0.56 9.37
N VAL A 327 -13.23 0.40 10.26
CA VAL A 327 -12.22 0.25 11.31
C VAL A 327 -12.92 -0.03 12.64
N VAL A 328 -12.53 -1.12 13.31
CA VAL A 328 -12.99 -1.45 14.66
C VAL A 328 -11.81 -1.36 15.62
N CYS A 329 -11.96 -0.58 16.68
CA CYS A 329 -10.94 -0.40 17.71
C CYS A 329 -11.42 -1.04 19.01
N GLN A 330 -10.59 -1.89 19.62
CA GLN A 330 -10.95 -2.56 20.87
C GLN A 330 -9.71 -2.83 21.74
N GLY A 331 -9.86 -2.66 23.04
CA GLY A 331 -8.86 -3.01 24.03
C GLY A 331 -9.12 -4.37 24.67
N SER A 332 -8.06 -5.13 24.93
CA SER A 332 -8.17 -6.45 25.57
C SER A 332 -8.67 -6.40 27.01
N ASN A 333 -8.59 -5.23 27.65
CA ASN A 333 -9.00 -5.01 29.03
C ASN A 333 -10.29 -4.17 29.11
N ASP A 334 -11.06 -4.07 28.02
CA ASP A 334 -12.36 -3.40 28.04
C ASP A 334 -13.28 -4.07 29.07
N GLU A 335 -13.59 -3.30 30.11
CA GLU A 335 -14.39 -3.70 31.26
C GLU A 335 -15.90 -3.47 31.06
N VAL A 336 -16.29 -2.75 30.00
CA VAL A 336 -17.69 -2.42 29.69
C VAL A 336 -18.25 -3.36 28.64
N TYR A 337 -17.52 -3.57 27.54
CA TYR A 337 -17.85 -4.53 26.47
C TYR A 337 -16.77 -5.61 26.34
N PRO A 338 -16.58 -6.45 27.38
CA PRO A 338 -15.54 -7.47 27.37
C PRO A 338 -15.77 -8.47 26.24
N THR A 339 -14.92 -8.39 25.22
CA THR A 339 -15.04 -9.20 24.01
C THR A 339 -13.70 -9.88 23.72
N PRO A 340 -13.61 -11.21 23.74
CA PRO A 340 -12.38 -11.92 23.37
C PRO A 340 -11.95 -11.58 21.94
N ARG A 341 -10.64 -11.49 21.70
CA ARG A 341 -10.06 -11.22 20.36
C ARG A 341 -10.67 -12.10 19.27
N ALA A 342 -10.80 -13.41 19.51
CA ALA A 342 -11.37 -14.35 18.56
C ALA A 342 -12.81 -13.98 18.13
N LYS A 343 -13.61 -13.43 19.05
CA LYS A 343 -14.98 -12.99 18.75
C LYS A 343 -15.00 -11.73 17.90
N LEU A 344 -14.06 -10.81 18.11
CA LEU A 344 -13.88 -9.63 17.25
C LEU A 344 -13.42 -10.05 15.86
N GLU A 345 -12.49 -11.00 15.76
CA GLU A 345 -12.03 -11.56 14.49
C GLU A 345 -13.17 -12.24 13.72
N GLU A 346 -14.10 -12.92 14.41
CA GLU A 346 -15.33 -13.43 13.78
C GLU A 346 -16.20 -12.31 13.20
N VAL A 347 -16.36 -11.18 13.90
CA VAL A 347 -17.11 -10.02 13.39
C VAL A 347 -16.40 -9.41 12.17
N ILE A 348 -15.09 -9.24 12.25
CA ILE A 348 -14.26 -8.71 11.16
C ILE A 348 -14.37 -9.60 9.91
N ALA A 349 -14.36 -10.92 10.09
CA ALA A 349 -14.50 -11.89 9.00
C ALA A 349 -15.86 -11.83 8.28
N THR A 350 -16.85 -11.12 8.80
CA THR A 350 -18.13 -10.89 8.11
C THR A 350 -18.08 -9.73 7.12
N GLY A 351 -17.08 -8.86 7.21
CA GLY A 351 -16.90 -7.74 6.28
C GLY A 351 -16.11 -8.11 5.04
N THR A 352 -16.00 -7.16 4.11
CA THR A 352 -15.28 -7.38 2.85
C THR A 352 -13.76 -7.38 3.07
N PRO A 353 -13.02 -8.38 2.56
CA PRO A 353 -11.57 -8.42 2.64
C PRO A 353 -10.91 -7.12 2.16
N ASN A 354 -9.82 -6.72 2.80
CA ASN A 354 -9.10 -5.45 2.59
C ASN A 354 -9.91 -4.18 2.91
N MET A 355 -11.21 -4.25 3.16
CA MET A 355 -12.02 -3.08 3.57
C MET A 355 -12.22 -3.00 5.08
N VAL A 356 -11.80 -4.01 5.84
CA VAL A 356 -11.99 -4.05 7.29
C VAL A 356 -10.67 -4.11 8.03
N PHE A 357 -10.60 -3.47 9.19
CA PHE A 357 -9.42 -3.51 10.06
C PHE A 357 -9.80 -3.57 11.53
N LEU A 358 -9.15 -4.47 12.27
CA LEU A 358 -9.23 -4.56 13.71
C LEU A 358 -8.00 -3.91 14.35
N TYR A 359 -8.16 -2.68 14.84
CA TYR A 359 -7.19 -2.06 15.73
C TYR A 359 -7.37 -2.62 17.15
N TYR A 360 -6.66 -3.71 17.45
CA TYR A 360 -6.67 -4.33 18.76
C TYR A 360 -5.48 -3.88 19.60
N THR A 361 -5.69 -3.66 20.90
CA THR A 361 -4.60 -3.46 21.86
C THR A 361 -4.63 -4.57 22.90
N ALA A 362 -3.48 -5.18 23.18
CA ALA A 362 -3.39 -6.34 24.04
C ALA A 362 -2.33 -6.16 25.12
N ASN A 363 -2.52 -6.90 26.23
CA ASN A 363 -1.44 -7.17 27.16
C ASN A 363 -0.32 -7.94 26.44
N SER A 364 0.93 -7.58 26.71
CA SER A 364 2.06 -8.42 26.31
C SER A 364 2.11 -9.72 27.11
N GLY A 365 3.04 -10.60 26.80
CA GLY A 365 3.47 -11.63 27.73
C GLY A 365 4.07 -11.05 29.01
N LYS A 366 4.26 -11.90 30.02
CA LYS A 366 4.91 -11.51 31.27
C LYS A 366 6.44 -11.55 31.10
N LEU A 367 7.11 -10.50 31.56
CA LEU A 367 8.55 -10.49 31.76
C LEU A 367 8.95 -11.45 32.90
N PRO A 368 10.23 -11.84 33.03
CA PRO A 368 10.72 -12.63 34.16
C PRO A 368 10.39 -12.03 35.54
N THR A 369 10.22 -10.70 35.61
CA THR A 369 9.80 -9.97 36.81
C THR A 369 8.31 -10.15 37.16
N GLY A 370 7.53 -10.80 36.29
CA GLY A 370 6.09 -10.98 36.42
C GLY A 370 5.26 -9.81 35.86
N HIS A 371 5.88 -8.67 35.57
CA HIS A 371 5.22 -7.50 34.99
C HIS A 371 4.95 -7.67 33.49
N LEU A 372 3.89 -7.01 33.01
CA LEU A 372 3.62 -6.87 31.58
C LEU A 372 4.45 -5.72 31.02
N SER A 373 5.04 -5.92 29.85
CA SER A 373 5.77 -4.87 29.13
C SER A 373 4.83 -3.85 28.46
N ARG A 374 3.62 -4.30 28.09
CA ARG A 374 2.54 -3.45 27.56
C ARG A 374 1.22 -3.94 28.14
N ILE A 375 0.33 -2.99 28.47
CA ILE A 375 -1.01 -3.26 28.96
C ILE A 375 -1.99 -2.86 27.86
N GLY A 376 -2.92 -3.75 27.52
CA GLY A 376 -3.98 -3.47 26.56
C GLY A 376 -4.94 -2.42 27.09
N ASP A 377 -5.62 -1.69 26.22
CA ASP A 377 -6.53 -0.65 26.66
C ASP A 377 -7.74 -1.21 27.43
N GLN A 378 -8.21 -0.39 28.36
CA GLN A 378 -9.55 -0.43 28.95
C GLN A 378 -10.57 0.22 28.01
N HIS A 379 -11.83 0.31 28.42
CA HIS A 379 -12.89 0.90 27.59
C HIS A 379 -12.58 2.33 27.11
N ASN A 380 -11.78 3.12 27.84
CA ASN A 380 -11.43 4.47 27.38
C ASN A 380 -10.46 4.52 26.18
N MET A 381 -9.90 3.38 25.75
CA MET A 381 -9.00 3.28 24.59
C MET A 381 -7.87 4.32 24.61
N GLN A 382 -7.11 4.39 25.69
CA GLN A 382 -6.11 5.45 25.89
C GLN A 382 -5.01 5.44 24.80
N SER A 383 -4.68 4.28 24.23
CA SER A 383 -3.61 4.17 23.23
C SER A 383 -3.93 4.89 21.91
N ILE A 384 -5.20 5.05 21.53
CA ILE A 384 -5.56 5.74 20.28
C ILE A 384 -5.29 7.25 20.36
N LEU A 385 -5.08 7.77 21.56
CA LEU A 385 -4.71 9.17 21.82
C LEU A 385 -3.20 9.41 21.75
N ASN A 386 -2.43 8.37 21.45
CA ASN A 386 -0.99 8.50 21.26
C ASN A 386 -0.69 8.56 19.76
N HIS A 387 0.41 9.23 19.41
CA HIS A 387 1.02 9.13 18.08
C HIS A 387 0.06 9.44 16.91
N ASP A 388 -0.88 10.38 17.08
CA ASP A 388 -1.87 10.71 16.02
C ASP A 388 -2.68 9.48 15.55
N CYS A 389 -2.86 8.48 16.43
CA CYS A 389 -3.44 7.20 16.05
C CYS A 389 -4.93 7.32 15.68
N LEU A 390 -5.75 8.01 16.46
CA LEU A 390 -7.18 8.15 16.17
C LEU A 390 -7.43 8.84 14.81
N PRO A 391 -6.82 10.01 14.50
CA PRO A 391 -6.88 10.61 13.17
C PRO A 391 -6.44 9.67 12.05
N ARG A 392 -5.34 8.93 12.24
CA ARG A 392 -4.89 7.94 11.25
C ARG A 392 -5.84 6.77 11.04
N LEU A 393 -6.60 6.38 12.07
CA LEU A 393 -7.63 5.34 11.93
C LEU A 393 -8.83 5.87 11.14
N ILE A 394 -9.11 7.17 11.20
CA ILE A 394 -10.08 7.84 10.32
C ILE A 394 -9.54 7.88 8.88
N ASP A 395 -8.30 8.32 8.69
CA ASP A 395 -7.63 8.32 7.37
C ASP A 395 -7.62 6.91 6.76
N ALA A 396 -7.41 5.88 7.59
CA ALA A 396 -7.47 4.49 7.18
C ALA A 396 -8.86 4.09 6.66
N ALA A 397 -9.95 4.46 7.36
CA ALA A 397 -11.30 4.19 6.88
C ALA A 397 -11.58 4.90 5.54
N LEU A 398 -11.01 6.08 5.32
CA LEU A 398 -11.14 6.86 4.09
C LEU A 398 -10.21 6.41 2.95
N SER A 399 -9.26 5.52 3.23
CA SER A 399 -8.20 5.15 2.29
C SER A 399 -8.70 4.20 1.19
N PRO A 400 -8.48 4.50 -0.10
CA PRO A 400 -8.85 3.61 -1.21
C PRO A 400 -8.15 2.25 -1.17
N GLY A 401 -6.91 2.22 -0.65
CA GLY A 401 -6.13 0.98 -0.52
C GLY A 401 -6.59 0.07 0.64
N GLY A 402 -7.63 0.45 1.35
CA GLY A 402 -8.16 -0.27 2.50
C GLY A 402 -7.56 0.19 3.83
N PRO A 403 -8.28 -0.01 4.96
CA PRO A 403 -7.86 0.58 6.22
C PRO A 403 -6.59 -0.06 6.80
N GLU A 404 -6.47 -1.39 6.73
CA GLU A 404 -5.32 -2.09 7.30
C GLU A 404 -4.02 -1.71 6.60
N LEU A 405 -3.99 -1.73 5.26
CA LEU A 405 -2.81 -1.37 4.48
C LEU A 405 -2.42 0.09 4.72
N HIS A 406 -3.39 1.00 4.84
CA HIS A 406 -3.13 2.40 5.18
C HIS A 406 -2.42 2.55 6.53
N VAL A 407 -2.83 1.80 7.55
CA VAL A 407 -2.19 1.83 8.87
C VAL A 407 -0.74 1.34 8.78
N VAL A 408 -0.48 0.29 8.01
CA VAL A 408 0.89 -0.23 7.78
C VAL A 408 1.75 0.81 7.04
N ARG A 409 1.24 1.41 5.95
CA ARG A 409 1.93 2.47 5.20
C ARG A 409 2.34 3.64 6.11
N SER A 410 1.42 4.08 6.95
CA SER A 410 1.63 5.24 7.82
C SER A 410 2.61 4.96 8.97
N TRP A 411 3.06 3.72 9.22
CA TRP A 411 4.15 3.48 10.19
C TRP A 411 5.45 4.17 9.80
N ARG A 412 5.71 4.34 8.50
CA ARG A 412 6.88 5.06 8.00
C ARG A 412 6.88 6.53 8.44
N ASP A 413 5.71 7.14 8.57
CA ASP A 413 5.56 8.53 9.02
C ASP A 413 6.03 8.74 10.49
N ARG A 414 6.24 7.64 11.24
CA ARG A 414 6.81 7.67 12.60
C ARG A 414 8.34 7.69 12.61
N LEU A 415 8.97 7.49 11.46
CA LEU A 415 10.41 7.63 11.31
C LEU A 415 10.76 9.09 10.99
N THR A 416 11.98 9.49 11.33
CA THR A 416 12.51 10.81 10.97
C THR A 416 12.84 10.86 9.49
N GLU A 417 12.86 12.07 8.91
CA GLU A 417 13.12 12.23 7.49
C GLU A 417 14.53 11.80 7.08
N GLN A 418 15.49 12.10 7.94
CA GLN A 418 16.86 11.63 7.78
C GLN A 418 16.95 10.10 7.74
N ARG A 419 16.20 9.40 8.61
CA ARG A 419 16.20 7.94 8.63
C ARG A 419 15.54 7.36 7.37
N LEU A 420 14.39 7.89 6.99
CA LEU A 420 13.68 7.44 5.78
C LEU A 420 14.53 7.63 4.52
N ALA A 421 15.21 8.78 4.38
CA ALA A 421 16.12 9.03 3.26
C ALA A 421 17.31 8.06 3.24
N ALA A 422 17.88 7.77 4.41
CA ALA A 422 18.97 6.80 4.53
C ALA A 422 18.52 5.37 4.19
N GLU A 423 17.38 4.93 4.72
CA GLU A 423 16.81 3.61 4.41
C GLU A 423 16.46 3.46 2.92
N HIS A 424 15.86 4.49 2.32
CA HIS A 424 15.60 4.55 0.88
C HIS A 424 16.89 4.39 0.07
N SER A 425 17.95 5.11 0.47
CA SER A 425 19.26 5.05 -0.19
C SER A 425 19.97 3.70 -0.02
N LEU A 426 19.70 2.97 1.06
CA LEU A 426 20.18 1.59 1.25
C LEU A 426 19.35 0.57 0.44
N GLY A 427 18.11 0.91 0.11
CA GLY A 427 17.18 0.06 -0.61
C GLY A 427 16.39 -0.88 0.29
N TYR A 428 15.29 -1.40 -0.25
CA TYR A 428 14.30 -2.20 0.48
C TYR A 428 14.10 -3.61 -0.09
N SER A 429 14.93 -4.04 -1.03
CA SER A 429 14.83 -5.37 -1.64
C SER A 429 16.16 -6.13 -1.59
N PRO A 430 16.14 -7.47 -1.52
CA PRO A 430 17.35 -8.28 -1.59
C PRO A 430 18.20 -7.98 -2.84
N ASP A 431 17.56 -7.79 -3.99
CA ASP A 431 18.23 -7.48 -5.25
C ASP A 431 19.02 -6.15 -5.19
N LEU A 432 18.51 -5.14 -4.46
CA LEU A 432 19.25 -3.89 -4.25
C LEU A 432 20.44 -4.09 -3.30
N LEU A 433 20.30 -4.94 -2.28
CA LEU A 433 21.41 -5.28 -1.39
C LEU A 433 22.54 -5.97 -2.15
N ARG A 434 22.19 -6.95 -2.99
CA ARG A 434 23.09 -7.72 -3.85
C ARG A 434 24.04 -6.83 -4.67
N LYS A 435 23.54 -5.71 -5.20
CA LYS A 435 24.32 -4.74 -6.00
C LYS A 435 25.45 -4.05 -5.22
N ARG A 436 25.42 -4.05 -3.90
CA ARG A 436 26.45 -3.43 -3.03
C ARG A 436 27.55 -4.39 -2.61
N TRP A 437 27.43 -5.68 -2.93
CA TRP A 437 28.35 -6.69 -2.45
C TRP A 437 29.73 -6.48 -3.08
N ALA A 438 30.80 -6.60 -2.31
CA ALA A 438 32.18 -6.48 -2.78
C ALA A 438 32.80 -7.84 -3.12
N SER A 439 32.15 -8.94 -2.75
CA SER A 439 32.57 -10.29 -3.12
C SER A 439 32.69 -10.47 -4.64
N PRO A 440 33.62 -11.32 -5.12
CA PRO A 440 33.82 -11.57 -6.54
C PRO A 440 32.52 -11.88 -7.28
N SER A 441 32.35 -11.24 -8.44
CA SER A 441 31.14 -11.31 -9.28
C SER A 441 29.83 -11.02 -8.55
N HIS A 442 29.89 -10.36 -7.38
CA HIS A 442 28.76 -10.23 -6.49
C HIS A 442 28.08 -11.60 -6.33
N ARG A 443 28.80 -12.59 -5.78
CA ARG A 443 28.19 -13.88 -5.39
C ARG A 443 28.16 -14.17 -3.89
N GLY A 444 29.17 -13.77 -3.12
CA GLY A 444 29.25 -14.04 -1.67
C GLY A 444 29.20 -15.54 -1.32
N CYS A 445 29.67 -16.40 -2.23
CA CYS A 445 29.77 -17.83 -2.03
C CYS A 445 31.04 -18.24 -1.25
N ASP A 446 31.99 -17.33 -1.08
CA ASP A 446 33.27 -17.57 -0.41
C ASP A 446 33.12 -17.78 1.10
N GLU A 447 34.11 -18.38 1.77
CA GLU A 447 34.08 -18.55 3.25
C GLU A 447 34.04 -17.20 3.98
N HIS A 448 34.66 -16.16 3.41
CA HIS A 448 34.65 -14.82 3.95
C HIS A 448 33.31 -14.12 3.68
N LYS A 449 32.57 -13.79 4.75
CA LYS A 449 31.22 -13.21 4.67
C LYS A 449 31.12 -11.74 5.09
N LEU A 450 32.19 -11.14 5.62
CA LEU A 450 32.15 -9.81 6.23
C LEU A 450 33.08 -8.83 5.52
N PHE A 451 32.51 -7.92 4.74
CA PHE A 451 33.27 -6.97 3.94
C PHE A 451 33.18 -5.58 4.54
N GLU A 452 34.31 -4.98 4.90
CA GLU A 452 34.31 -3.65 5.52
C GLU A 452 33.73 -2.58 4.58
N VAL A 453 32.86 -1.73 5.12
CA VAL A 453 32.30 -0.58 4.42
C VAL A 453 33.21 0.62 4.67
N PRO A 454 33.79 1.24 3.63
CA PRO A 454 34.68 2.38 3.82
C PRO A 454 33.98 3.53 4.56
N ARG A 455 34.62 4.05 5.62
CA ARG A 455 34.06 5.13 6.46
C ARG A 455 33.69 6.41 5.69
N SER A 456 34.35 6.66 4.56
CA SER A 456 34.10 7.82 3.69
C SER A 456 33.00 7.60 2.65
N SER A 457 32.42 6.39 2.57
CA SER A 457 31.37 6.07 1.60
C SER A 457 30.00 6.59 2.02
N GLU A 458 29.14 6.84 1.03
CA GLU A 458 27.73 7.17 1.28
C GLU A 458 26.99 6.02 1.98
N GLU A 459 27.31 4.77 1.64
CA GLU A 459 26.74 3.59 2.30
C GLU A 459 26.99 3.60 3.80
N PHE A 460 28.24 3.88 4.23
CA PHE A 460 28.56 4.03 5.65
C PHE A 460 27.75 5.16 6.29
N ALA A 461 27.64 6.31 5.61
CA ALA A 461 26.88 7.45 6.10
C ALA A 461 25.39 7.12 6.30
N HIS A 462 24.78 6.38 5.37
CA HIS A 462 23.40 5.93 5.47
C HIS A 462 23.20 4.91 6.59
N VAL A 463 24.06 3.89 6.71
CA VAL A 463 24.00 2.92 7.84
C VAL A 463 24.15 3.65 9.17
N ALA A 464 25.10 4.60 9.25
CA ALA A 464 25.31 5.40 10.44
C ALA A 464 24.10 6.27 10.78
N ALA A 465 23.45 6.88 9.78
CA ALA A 465 22.24 7.67 9.97
C ALA A 465 21.09 6.82 10.52
N VAL A 466 20.85 5.61 9.99
CA VAL A 466 19.81 4.71 10.52
C VAL A 466 20.16 4.24 11.94
N PHE A 467 21.42 3.89 12.21
CA PHE A 467 21.89 3.47 13.54
C PHE A 467 21.75 4.58 14.60
N LYS A 468 22.00 5.84 14.22
CA LYS A 468 21.93 6.99 15.12
C LYS A 468 20.55 7.60 15.25
N ALA A 469 19.64 7.29 14.34
CA ALA A 469 18.29 7.85 14.31
C ALA A 469 17.61 7.71 15.67
N GLN A 470 17.07 8.83 16.16
CA GLN A 470 16.13 8.83 17.26
C GLN A 470 14.71 8.69 16.69
N PRO A 471 13.79 8.04 17.42
CA PRO A 471 12.41 7.97 17.00
C PRO A 471 11.75 9.35 17.06
N ARG A 472 10.77 9.57 16.19
CA ARG A 472 10.01 10.82 16.16
C ARG A 472 9.20 11.02 17.44
N GLU A 473 8.75 9.92 18.04
CA GLU A 473 8.02 9.92 19.30
C GLU A 473 8.82 9.32 20.43
N LYS A 474 8.39 9.62 21.66
CA LYS A 474 8.93 8.96 22.85
C LYS A 474 8.74 7.44 22.74
N PRO A 475 9.80 6.64 22.94
CA PRO A 475 9.70 5.19 22.96
C PRO A 475 8.68 4.68 23.97
N ALA A 476 7.98 3.61 23.61
CA ALA A 476 7.07 2.90 24.51
C ALA A 476 7.82 2.20 25.66
N TYR A 477 9.08 1.82 25.41
CA TYR A 477 9.93 1.13 26.37
C TYR A 477 10.85 2.10 27.13
N PHE A 478 11.14 1.77 28.38
CA PHE A 478 12.05 2.56 29.22
C PHE A 478 13.48 2.41 28.73
N LEU A 479 13.98 3.45 28.06
CA LEU A 479 15.35 3.55 27.59
C LEU A 479 16.08 4.65 28.37
N SER A 480 17.42 4.63 28.32
CA SER A 480 18.22 5.72 28.85
C SER A 480 17.93 7.04 28.09
N PRO A 481 18.29 8.23 28.64
CA PRO A 481 18.08 9.51 27.96
C PRO A 481 18.75 9.56 26.57
N PRO A 482 18.21 10.26 25.56
CA PRO A 482 18.77 10.31 24.20
C PRO A 482 20.25 10.72 24.14
N GLU A 483 20.68 11.60 25.04
CA GLU A 483 22.04 12.15 25.11
C GLU A 483 23.09 11.07 25.41
N THR A 484 22.70 9.94 26.01
CA THR A 484 23.60 8.79 26.20
C THR A 484 23.92 8.12 24.87
N TRP A 485 22.96 8.05 23.94
CA TRP A 485 23.12 7.43 22.63
C TRP A 485 23.92 8.31 21.67
N GLU A 486 23.82 9.63 21.80
CA GLU A 486 24.59 10.57 21.00
C GLU A 486 26.10 10.33 21.13
N ARG A 487 26.56 9.96 22.33
CA ARG A 487 27.98 9.70 22.64
C ARG A 487 28.52 8.39 22.06
N VAL A 488 27.65 7.44 21.73
CA VAL A 488 28.04 6.14 21.17
C VAL A 488 28.77 6.34 19.85
N ARG A 489 29.87 5.64 19.61
CA ARG A 489 30.61 5.79 18.35
C ARG A 489 30.58 4.51 17.55
N ILE A 490 30.25 4.63 16.26
CA ILE A 490 30.43 3.54 15.31
C ILE A 490 31.93 3.44 15.03
N LEU A 491 32.49 2.26 15.30
CA LEU A 491 33.89 1.96 15.08
C LEU A 491 34.08 1.24 13.74
N LYS A 492 33.16 0.36 13.38
CA LYS A 492 33.23 -0.43 12.16
C LYS A 492 31.84 -0.77 11.64
N VAL A 493 31.68 -0.77 10.32
CA VAL A 493 30.52 -1.33 9.62
C VAL A 493 31.04 -2.33 8.61
N GLU A 494 30.48 -3.53 8.62
CA GLU A 494 30.81 -4.61 7.69
C GLU A 494 29.53 -5.06 6.99
N ARG A 495 29.52 -5.09 5.66
CA ARG A 495 28.48 -5.77 4.87
C ARG A 495 28.55 -7.26 5.12
N VAL A 496 27.38 -7.86 5.31
CA VAL A 496 27.21 -9.30 5.39
C VAL A 496 26.86 -9.82 4.00
N GLU A 497 27.73 -10.66 3.45
CA GLU A 497 27.67 -11.13 2.07
C GLU A 497 27.59 -12.67 2.04
N ASN A 498 26.40 -13.20 2.31
CA ASN A 498 26.15 -14.63 2.35
C ASN A 498 25.25 -15.05 1.18
N GLY A 499 25.88 -15.46 0.07
CA GLY A 499 25.23 -15.79 -1.20
C GLY A 499 24.25 -16.95 -1.09
N ALA A 500 24.66 -18.05 -0.45
CA ALA A 500 23.80 -19.22 -0.28
C ALA A 500 22.51 -18.86 0.49
N LEU A 501 22.62 -18.16 1.62
CA LEU A 501 21.45 -17.70 2.37
C LEU A 501 20.59 -16.74 1.53
N HIS A 502 21.22 -15.84 0.79
CA HIS A 502 20.52 -14.86 -0.03
C HIS A 502 19.70 -15.53 -1.14
N ASP A 503 20.32 -16.43 -1.90
CA ASP A 503 19.75 -17.02 -3.10
C ASP A 503 18.77 -18.16 -2.78
N ASP A 504 19.05 -18.95 -1.74
CA ASP A 504 18.24 -20.12 -1.39
C ASP A 504 17.12 -19.81 -0.38
N CYS A 505 17.23 -18.73 0.41
CA CYS A 505 16.25 -18.40 1.45
C CYS A 505 15.65 -17.00 1.31
N THR A 506 16.47 -15.94 1.29
CA THR A 506 16.01 -14.55 1.32
C THR A 506 15.21 -14.19 0.06
N VAL A 507 15.78 -14.39 -1.13
CA VAL A 507 15.14 -14.06 -2.41
C VAL A 507 13.87 -14.88 -2.66
N PRO A 508 13.85 -16.22 -2.46
CA PRO A 508 12.63 -17.01 -2.61
C PRO A 508 11.52 -16.56 -1.66
N TYR A 509 11.86 -16.24 -0.40
CA TYR A 509 10.87 -15.72 0.55
C TYR A 509 10.33 -14.36 0.12
N TYR A 510 11.19 -13.43 -0.31
CA TYR A 510 10.76 -12.12 -0.80
C TYR A 510 9.80 -12.22 -2.00
N ARG A 511 10.12 -13.09 -2.99
CA ARG A 511 9.24 -13.35 -4.14
C ARG A 511 7.92 -14.01 -3.74
N SER A 512 7.96 -14.94 -2.78
CA SER A 512 6.77 -15.58 -2.22
C SER A 512 5.88 -14.58 -1.48
N LEU A 513 6.49 -13.70 -0.67
CA LEU A 513 5.79 -12.63 0.02
C LEU A 513 5.09 -11.71 -0.98
N ARG A 514 5.81 -11.24 -2.00
CA ARG A 514 5.25 -10.37 -3.05
C ARG A 514 4.01 -11.00 -3.69
N ARG A 515 4.12 -12.25 -4.16
CA ARG A 515 2.97 -12.98 -4.71
C ARG A 515 1.83 -13.10 -3.72
N SER A 516 2.12 -13.42 -2.46
CA SER A 516 1.08 -13.53 -1.43
C SER A 516 0.36 -12.21 -1.16
N ILE A 517 1.00 -11.06 -1.33
CA ILE A 517 0.36 -9.74 -1.18
C ILE A 517 -0.50 -9.44 -2.41
N GLU A 518 0.05 -9.67 -3.60
CA GLU A 518 -0.62 -9.46 -4.89
C GLU A 518 -1.86 -10.38 -5.04
N ASP A 519 -1.77 -11.65 -4.64
CA ASP A 519 -2.88 -12.63 -4.62
C ASP A 519 -4.03 -12.21 -3.68
N GLN A 520 -3.72 -11.41 -2.66
CA GLN A 520 -4.73 -10.85 -1.76
C GLN A 520 -5.38 -9.57 -2.32
N GLY A 521 -5.05 -9.15 -3.55
CA GLY A 521 -5.58 -7.94 -4.19
C GLY A 521 -4.96 -6.64 -3.65
N LEU A 522 -3.75 -6.72 -3.08
CA LEU A 522 -2.99 -5.56 -2.59
C LEU A 522 -1.75 -5.32 -3.46
N GLU A 523 -1.31 -4.07 -3.53
CA GLU A 523 -0.04 -3.74 -4.18
C GLU A 523 1.14 -4.06 -3.25
N PHE A 524 2.15 -4.77 -3.78
CA PHE A 524 3.39 -4.98 -3.04
C PHE A 524 4.30 -3.74 -3.14
N GLU A 525 4.42 -3.04 -2.03
CA GLU A 525 5.29 -1.87 -1.86
C GLU A 525 6.52 -2.18 -1.00
N PRO A 526 7.75 -2.18 -1.56
CA PRO A 526 8.98 -2.17 -0.77
C PRO A 526 8.99 -0.99 0.21
N GLY A 527 9.61 -1.17 1.37
CA GLY A 527 9.64 -0.18 2.45
C GLY A 527 8.33 -0.06 3.25
N VAL A 528 7.22 -0.59 2.75
CA VAL A 528 5.98 -0.83 3.52
C VAL A 528 5.92 -2.29 3.95
N HIS A 529 6.09 -3.21 2.99
CA HIS A 529 6.12 -4.66 3.21
C HIS A 529 7.52 -5.21 3.50
N THR A 530 8.51 -4.32 3.55
CA THR A 530 9.86 -4.61 4.02
C THR A 530 10.35 -3.47 4.89
N SER A 531 11.19 -3.74 5.89
CA SER A 531 11.62 -2.70 6.84
C SER A 531 13.03 -2.94 7.35
N TRP A 532 13.77 -1.87 7.60
CA TRP A 532 15.08 -1.94 8.25
C TRP A 532 14.92 -1.97 9.77
N ALA A 533 15.58 -2.93 10.42
CA ALA A 533 15.55 -3.11 11.87
C ALA A 533 16.88 -3.66 12.41
N PHE A 534 17.02 -3.67 13.73
CA PHE A 534 18.24 -4.08 14.43
C PHE A 534 18.04 -5.35 15.23
N HIS A 535 19.08 -6.17 15.29
CA HIS A 535 19.12 -7.39 16.10
C HIS A 535 20.42 -7.47 16.90
N GLY A 536 20.30 -7.68 18.21
CA GLY A 536 21.43 -7.92 19.09
C GLY A 536 21.47 -9.38 19.50
N ALA A 537 22.66 -9.97 19.49
CA ALA A 537 22.92 -11.28 20.05
C ALA A 537 24.34 -11.28 20.65
N ASP A 538 24.72 -12.38 21.31
CA ASP A 538 26.13 -12.59 21.68
C ASP A 538 27.00 -12.88 20.45
N ALA A 539 28.31 -12.87 20.67
CA ALA A 539 29.33 -13.05 19.64
C ALA A 539 29.12 -14.32 18.81
N ASP A 540 28.98 -15.46 19.48
CA ASP A 540 28.86 -16.77 18.83
C ASP A 540 27.57 -16.86 18.00
N ALA A 541 26.47 -16.29 18.51
CA ALA A 541 25.22 -16.23 17.78
C ALA A 541 25.31 -15.32 16.54
N ILE A 542 25.96 -14.14 16.65
CA ILE A 542 26.19 -13.27 15.49
C ILE A 542 27.02 -13.99 14.42
N ASP A 543 28.12 -14.64 14.82
CA ASP A 543 29.02 -15.32 13.90
C ASP A 543 28.28 -16.49 13.20
N SER A 544 27.42 -17.22 13.94
CA SER A 544 26.53 -18.23 13.39
C SER A 544 25.52 -17.65 12.38
N ILE A 545 24.82 -16.55 12.73
CA ILE A 545 23.85 -15.90 11.83
C ILE A 545 24.49 -15.44 10.52
N VAL A 546 25.70 -14.87 10.60
CA VAL A 546 26.45 -14.35 9.45
C VAL A 546 26.94 -15.48 8.54
N SER A 547 27.48 -16.55 9.11
CA SER A 547 28.20 -17.59 8.37
C SER A 547 27.33 -18.78 7.95
N ASN A 548 26.15 -18.97 8.55
CA ASN A 548 25.32 -20.13 8.25
C ASN A 548 24.78 -20.07 6.80
N PRO A 549 25.08 -21.07 5.94
CA PRO A 549 24.69 -21.04 4.53
C PRO A 549 23.24 -21.46 4.29
N VAL A 550 22.58 -22.11 5.26
CA VAL A 550 21.23 -22.71 5.10
C VAL A 550 20.18 -21.97 5.90
N ALA A 551 20.53 -21.45 7.08
CA ALA A 551 19.62 -20.70 7.92
C ALA A 551 20.41 -19.67 8.74
N GLY A 552 20.38 -18.40 8.32
CA GLY A 552 20.96 -17.31 9.09
C GLY A 552 20.25 -17.17 10.44
N PHE A 553 19.12 -16.48 10.46
CA PHE A 553 18.25 -16.49 11.64
C PHE A 553 17.50 -17.81 11.75
N GLN A 554 17.34 -18.30 12.98
CA GLN A 554 16.60 -19.52 13.28
C GLN A 554 15.46 -19.24 14.28
N PRO A 555 14.32 -18.69 13.83
CA PRO A 555 13.30 -18.11 14.70
C PRO A 555 12.71 -19.03 15.78
N LEU A 556 12.68 -20.33 15.54
CA LEU A 556 12.07 -21.31 16.44
C LEU A 556 13.09 -21.98 17.39
N THR A 557 14.39 -21.82 17.13
CA THR A 557 15.47 -22.33 17.99
C THR A 557 16.13 -21.22 18.80
N SER A 558 16.06 -19.96 18.34
CA SER A 558 16.45 -18.79 19.10
C SER A 558 15.49 -18.59 20.28
N GLY A 559 15.81 -19.19 21.42
CA GLY A 559 15.06 -19.00 22.65
C GLY A 559 14.98 -17.51 22.99
N SER A 560 13.80 -17.01 23.33
CA SER A 560 13.68 -15.67 23.88
C SER A 560 14.45 -15.63 25.20
N ARG A 561 15.43 -14.72 25.34
CA ARG A 561 16.12 -14.49 26.61
C ARG A 561 15.09 -13.99 27.63
N GLY A 562 14.42 -14.91 28.32
CA GLY A 562 13.58 -14.64 29.49
C GLY A 562 12.06 -14.80 29.29
N ALA A 563 11.47 -14.40 28.16
CA ALA A 563 10.02 -14.55 27.91
C ALA A 563 9.61 -14.34 26.44
N SER A 564 8.68 -15.15 25.95
CA SER A 564 7.99 -14.92 24.67
C SER A 564 6.88 -13.87 24.86
N LEU A 565 7.24 -12.57 24.77
CA LEU A 565 6.31 -11.47 25.04
C LEU A 565 5.28 -11.28 23.94
N TRP A 566 5.66 -11.52 22.69
CA TRP A 566 4.86 -11.25 21.51
C TRP A 566 4.75 -12.46 20.58
N GLY A 567 5.16 -13.63 21.07
CA GLY A 567 5.18 -14.88 20.32
C GLY A 567 6.58 -15.41 20.06
N SER A 568 6.64 -16.69 19.70
CA SER A 568 7.89 -17.35 19.31
C SER A 568 8.35 -16.85 17.94
N GLY A 569 9.62 -16.49 17.84
CA GLY A 569 10.24 -16.01 16.62
C GLY A 569 11.55 -15.26 16.89
N THR A 570 12.16 -14.70 15.85
CA THR A 570 13.31 -13.79 15.99
C THR A 570 12.82 -12.36 16.17
N TYR A 571 13.32 -11.70 17.22
CA TYR A 571 12.93 -10.34 17.58
C TYR A 571 13.90 -9.33 16.96
N PHE A 572 13.34 -8.28 16.39
CA PHE A 572 14.06 -7.15 15.81
C PHE A 572 13.49 -5.86 16.38
N ALA A 573 14.36 -4.90 16.69
CA ALA A 573 13.95 -3.59 17.16
C ALA A 573 14.04 -2.58 16.03
N ARG A 574 13.06 -1.67 15.94
CA ARG A 574 13.12 -0.53 15.03
C ARG A 574 14.37 0.30 15.28
N ASP A 575 14.75 0.52 16.54
CA ASP A 575 15.82 1.44 16.93
C ASP A 575 17.03 0.71 17.56
N ALA A 576 18.24 1.01 17.10
CA ALA A 576 19.47 0.41 17.61
C ALA A 576 19.67 0.64 19.12
N LYS A 577 19.23 1.82 19.61
CA LYS A 577 19.30 2.18 21.03
C LYS A 577 18.54 1.19 21.92
N TYR A 578 17.38 0.69 21.46
CA TYR A 578 16.62 -0.32 22.19
C TYR A 578 17.44 -1.61 22.37
N VAL A 579 18.12 -2.04 21.31
CA VAL A 579 18.97 -3.23 21.33
C VAL A 579 20.13 -3.09 22.32
N ALA A 580 20.77 -1.92 22.33
CA ALA A 580 21.91 -1.65 23.19
C ALA A 580 21.52 -1.51 24.68
N ASP A 581 20.49 -0.71 24.97
CA ASP A 581 20.04 -0.45 26.36
C ASP A 581 19.36 -1.67 26.98
N GLY A 582 18.66 -2.46 26.17
CA GLY A 582 18.03 -3.71 26.64
C GLY A 582 19.01 -4.85 26.89
N GLY A 583 20.33 -4.64 26.70
CA GLY A 583 21.35 -5.65 26.93
C GLY A 583 21.32 -6.81 25.92
N PHE A 584 20.69 -6.60 24.76
CA PHE A 584 20.51 -7.66 23.76
C PHE A 584 21.80 -7.98 23.00
N CYS A 585 22.77 -7.06 22.97
CA CYS A 585 24.11 -7.27 22.35
C CYS A 585 25.00 -8.27 23.11
N GLY A 586 24.50 -8.90 24.19
CA GLY A 586 25.30 -9.77 25.03
C GLY A 586 26.35 -8.99 25.84
N LYS A 587 27.38 -9.71 26.29
CA LYS A 587 28.50 -9.09 27.02
C LYS A 587 29.38 -8.31 26.04
N PRO A 588 29.79 -7.07 26.36
CA PRO A 588 30.81 -6.38 25.58
C PRO A 588 32.10 -7.22 25.47
N ALA A 589 32.84 -7.00 24.39
CA ALA A 589 34.17 -7.55 24.23
C ALA A 589 35.15 -6.97 25.28
N ALA A 590 36.35 -7.56 25.37
CA ALA A 590 37.35 -7.16 26.37
C ALA A 590 37.80 -5.70 26.24
N ASP A 591 37.72 -5.14 25.03
CA ASP A 591 38.00 -3.73 24.73
C ASP A 591 36.80 -2.80 24.94
N GLY A 592 35.68 -3.33 25.45
CA GLY A 592 34.45 -2.60 25.70
C GLY A 592 33.52 -2.47 24.48
N THR A 593 33.91 -2.98 23.31
CA THR A 593 33.09 -2.87 22.10
C THR A 593 31.89 -3.81 22.13
N ARG A 594 30.84 -3.43 21.42
CA ARG A 594 29.61 -4.21 21.23
C ARG A 594 29.32 -4.35 19.74
N ARG A 595 28.60 -5.42 19.40
CA ARG A 595 28.20 -5.75 18.03
C ARG A 595 26.68 -5.88 17.94
N MET A 596 26.09 -5.41 16.85
CA MET A 596 24.70 -5.69 16.49
C MET A 596 24.52 -5.75 14.99
N LEU A 597 23.49 -6.46 14.54
CA LEU A 597 23.14 -6.59 13.14
C LEU A 597 22.09 -5.53 12.77
N MET A 598 22.24 -4.95 11.58
CA MET A 598 21.18 -4.22 10.89
C MET A 598 20.66 -5.10 9.74
N CYS A 599 19.35 -5.32 9.73
CA CYS A 599 18.70 -6.34 8.93
C CYS A 599 17.58 -5.75 8.08
N LEU A 600 17.46 -6.21 6.84
CA LEU A 600 16.27 -6.00 6.02
C LEU A 600 15.25 -7.09 6.34
N LEU A 601 14.08 -6.69 6.83
CA LEU A 601 12.98 -7.58 7.18
C LEU A 601 11.95 -7.62 6.05
N MET A 602 11.39 -8.79 5.78
CA MET A 602 10.24 -8.99 4.89
C MET A 602 8.97 -9.05 5.74
N THR A 603 8.51 -7.89 6.17
CA THR A 603 7.43 -7.71 7.15
C THR A 603 6.04 -8.03 6.60
N GLY A 604 5.82 -7.88 5.29
CA GLY A 604 4.54 -8.17 4.64
C GLY A 604 3.36 -7.45 5.28
N MET A 605 2.24 -8.17 5.47
CA MET A 605 1.15 -7.72 6.33
C MET A 605 1.37 -8.23 7.76
N PRO A 606 1.57 -7.34 8.73
CA PRO A 606 1.81 -7.69 10.13
C PRO A 606 0.52 -7.83 10.93
N CYS A 607 0.53 -8.65 11.99
CA CYS A 607 -0.50 -8.67 13.02
C CYS A 607 0.03 -8.24 14.39
N LEU A 608 -0.86 -7.91 15.33
CA LEU A 608 -0.45 -7.74 16.73
C LEU A 608 0.08 -9.07 17.30
N GLY A 609 1.26 -9.02 17.92
CA GLY A 609 1.88 -10.14 18.61
C GLY A 609 1.04 -10.67 19.77
N ASP A 610 1.18 -11.96 20.02
CA ASP A 610 0.50 -12.66 21.11
C ASP A 610 1.45 -13.71 21.69
N PRO A 611 1.61 -13.82 23.01
CA PRO A 611 2.42 -14.87 23.65
C PRO A 611 2.08 -16.30 23.21
N GLN A 612 0.85 -16.52 22.72
CA GLN A 612 0.37 -17.81 22.22
C GLN A 612 0.76 -18.09 20.76
N HIS A 613 1.33 -17.12 20.02
CA HIS A 613 1.88 -17.38 18.69
C HIS A 613 3.08 -18.32 18.80
N LYS A 614 2.95 -19.53 18.24
CA LYS A 614 3.96 -20.61 18.29
C LYS A 614 4.54 -20.89 16.91
N GLY A 615 5.13 -19.86 16.29
CA GLY A 615 5.81 -19.99 14.99
C GLY A 615 4.91 -20.01 13.75
N VAL A 616 3.58 -20.08 13.91
CA VAL A 616 2.62 -19.91 12.81
C VAL A 616 1.64 -18.81 13.20
N LEU A 617 1.55 -17.79 12.35
CA LEU A 617 0.65 -16.65 12.55
C LEU A 617 -0.78 -16.95 12.05
N PRO A 618 -1.80 -16.23 12.56
CA PRO A 618 -3.18 -16.38 12.12
C PRO A 618 -3.35 -16.09 10.63
N PHE A 619 -4.47 -16.58 10.07
CA PHE A 619 -4.86 -16.23 8.71
C PHE A 619 -5.28 -14.76 8.67
N ARG A 620 -4.83 -14.04 7.64
CA ARG A 620 -5.34 -12.72 7.31
C ARG A 620 -6.52 -12.85 6.36
N ASN A 621 -6.28 -13.47 5.21
CA ASN A 621 -7.28 -13.82 4.21
C ASN A 621 -6.94 -15.20 3.65
N ARG A 622 -7.76 -16.23 3.90
CA ARG A 622 -7.41 -17.61 3.54
C ARG A 622 -7.15 -17.73 2.03
N PRO A 623 -6.05 -18.38 1.60
CA PRO A 623 -5.12 -19.19 2.40
C PRO A 623 -3.93 -18.43 3.02
N HIS A 624 -3.86 -17.12 2.87
CA HIS A 624 -2.75 -16.26 3.28
C HIS A 624 -2.77 -15.93 4.79
N ARG A 625 -1.60 -16.04 5.42
CA ARG A 625 -1.36 -15.67 6.82
C ARG A 625 -0.68 -14.32 6.91
N TYR A 626 -0.74 -13.71 8.09
CA TYR A 626 0.15 -12.59 8.39
C TYR A 626 1.62 -13.03 8.29
N ASN A 627 2.49 -12.10 7.92
CA ASN A 627 3.87 -12.39 7.56
C ASN A 627 4.86 -12.17 8.72
N CYS A 628 4.54 -11.21 9.61
CA CYS A 628 5.24 -11.02 10.87
C CYS A 628 4.25 -10.54 11.96
N SER A 629 4.74 -10.43 13.20
CA SER A 629 3.97 -9.79 14.27
C SER A 629 4.71 -8.62 14.89
N VAL A 630 3.96 -7.67 15.45
CA VAL A 630 4.48 -6.44 16.06
C VAL A 630 3.98 -6.24 17.48
N ASP A 631 4.68 -5.44 18.27
CA ASP A 631 4.26 -5.08 19.63
C ASP A 631 3.10 -4.06 19.67
N CYS A 632 2.92 -3.29 18.60
CA CYS A 632 1.92 -2.24 18.49
C CYS A 632 1.46 -2.05 17.04
N LEU A 633 0.15 -1.93 16.82
CA LEU A 633 -0.41 -1.64 15.49
C LEU A 633 -0.38 -0.15 15.10
N SER A 634 -0.13 0.75 16.05
CA SER A 634 -0.07 2.20 15.80
C SER A 634 1.32 2.67 15.40
N SER A 635 2.33 2.27 16.18
CA SER A 635 3.73 2.59 15.98
C SER A 635 4.59 1.43 16.49
N PRO A 636 4.88 0.42 15.64
CA PRO A 636 5.73 -0.69 16.02
C PRO A 636 7.14 -0.24 16.43
N GLU A 637 7.63 -0.80 17.53
CA GLU A 637 9.03 -0.67 17.94
C GLU A 637 9.75 -2.02 17.88
N VAL A 638 8.99 -3.12 17.90
CA VAL A 638 9.50 -4.48 17.85
C VAL A 638 8.77 -5.29 16.78
N TYR A 639 9.53 -5.99 15.95
CA TYR A 639 9.07 -6.91 14.92
C TYR A 639 9.51 -8.33 15.27
N ILE A 640 8.64 -9.31 15.03
CA ILE A 640 8.91 -10.72 15.28
C ILE A 640 8.63 -11.50 14.00
N THR A 641 9.66 -12.13 13.45
CA THR A 641 9.56 -12.99 12.27
C THR A 641 9.56 -14.46 12.68
N GLN A 642 8.80 -15.29 11.96
CA GLN A 642 8.67 -16.74 12.26
C GLN A 642 9.38 -17.63 11.23
N HIS A 643 9.89 -17.05 10.14
CA HIS A 643 10.55 -17.76 9.05
C HIS A 643 11.99 -17.25 8.86
N SER A 644 12.94 -18.15 8.62
CA SER A 644 14.37 -17.81 8.46
C SER A 644 14.60 -16.84 7.29
N GLY A 645 13.95 -17.09 6.15
CA GLY A 645 13.99 -16.23 4.97
C GLY A 645 13.28 -14.88 5.11
N ALA A 646 12.58 -14.60 6.23
CA ALA A 646 11.86 -13.33 6.43
C ALA A 646 12.76 -12.17 6.91
N SER A 647 14.06 -12.41 7.02
CA SER A 647 15.03 -11.42 7.47
C SER A 647 16.40 -11.70 6.87
N HIS A 648 17.08 -10.65 6.43
CA HIS A 648 18.43 -10.71 5.89
C HIS A 648 19.36 -9.84 6.73
N ALA A 649 20.34 -10.45 7.41
CA ALA A 649 21.41 -9.71 8.06
C ALA A 649 22.24 -9.03 6.97
N SER A 650 22.22 -7.70 6.92
CA SER A 650 22.85 -6.93 5.84
C SER A 650 24.13 -6.25 6.29
N TYR A 651 24.16 -5.78 7.54
CA TYR A 651 25.35 -5.15 8.13
C TYR A 651 25.60 -5.64 9.54
N LEU A 652 26.88 -5.79 9.89
CA LEU A 652 27.38 -5.92 11.24
C LEU A 652 27.99 -4.59 11.67
N ILE A 653 27.48 -4.01 12.75
CA ILE A 653 27.91 -2.73 13.29
C ILE A 653 28.66 -2.97 14.60
N THR A 654 29.92 -2.55 14.65
CA THR A 654 30.74 -2.54 15.87
C THR A 654 30.79 -1.12 16.42
N PHE A 655 30.45 -0.96 17.70
CA PHE A 655 30.32 0.34 18.36
C PHE A 655 30.76 0.29 19.83
N ALA A 656 31.01 1.46 20.42
CA ALA A 656 31.33 1.62 21.84
C ALA A 656 30.47 2.73 22.45
#